data_AF-A0A1S8LEW8-F1
#
_entry.id   AF-A0A1S8LEW8-F1
#
_cell.length_a   1.000
_cell.length_b   1.000
_cell.length_c   1.000
_cell.angle_alpha   90.00
_cell.angle_beta   90.00
_cell.angle_gamma   90.00
#
_symmetry.space_group_name_H-M   'P 1'
#
loop_
_entity.id
_entity.type
_entity.pdbx_description
1 polymer ?
#
loop_
_entity_poly.entity_id
_entity_poly.type
_entity_poly.pdbx_seq_one_letter_code
_entity_poly.pdbx_strand_id
1 'polypeptide(L)'
;MLYNEDFFNGLKNLFNGNEILYVSTPINTGNKFVKWYCSIGNGLIKNSKEYNNSKKLNVIQPNVQNTRNFIKELRKRNNKIIIDPTTFEDNTNKWSQNDFYSFWQNVINELISEVIFLDGWEYSVGCCYELIAAIKKKINIYSEDLNILTVNECVLKLKNSVNTYEKYTISEGNKIKDILKEIEDYYKENTLSESEGKIKLKDQKLDYLTKYRDENIAQFISFEHNLDLKTRFIHINNFDNNEEISTKQLIEKLILSAPSKAVNIRCFSEKAMKGNKLIYNKGINDIDEILDTIKENSLNNKYSIVNENIDINDCGVSGVVLGDVIEFSPEDTPKCVEKEGVCSLPREIGLKILQNVYGFLPDIKFDNNYRIEFSIHPNRQGVKKQHTIIWEYEYYKKVDYQRKISWPNNFSRFIGDKVFGLLIADSLGIMVPKTTVISRKIAPFTFGIDTGLNEKWIRTCPIKKEPGKFYTGSNWIDPFKLMIEEEAKGLNDQINIASILSQDAVEAVYSGASFVTEYEVGDLIEGVIGNGDKFMVGEKDKSELPKEVIDAVKKLNNKIRIYHKELGDVSVEWVFDGKDVWLVQLNQLKGQNKYKNSESNIIVHGNPSHYEKVFVKDGLNSLRNKIDLLKGKNIGIELIGNIGVTSHFGDLLRLSNIPAILKSED
;
A
#
# COMPACT_ATOMS: atom_id res chain seq x y z
N MET A 1 20.77 -24.30 15.67
CA MET A 1 19.66 -23.38 16.00
C MET A 1 18.74 -23.93 17.09
N LEU A 2 18.24 -25.17 17.01
CA LEU A 2 17.33 -25.78 18.02
C LEU A 2 17.82 -25.72 19.50
N TYR A 3 19.12 -25.89 19.78
CA TYR A 3 19.65 -25.86 21.15
C TYR A 3 19.58 -24.49 21.87
N ASN A 4 19.53 -23.37 21.13
CA ASN A 4 19.59 -22.03 21.73
C ASN A 4 18.21 -21.55 22.23
N GLU A 5 17.12 -21.95 21.59
CA GLU A 5 15.77 -21.55 22.00
C GLU A 5 15.35 -22.27 23.29
N ASP A 6 15.61 -23.58 23.41
CA ASP A 6 15.27 -24.35 24.62
C ASP A 6 16.04 -23.85 25.85
N PHE A 7 17.33 -23.54 25.68
CA PHE A 7 18.14 -22.95 26.75
C PHE A 7 17.63 -21.57 27.17
N PHE A 8 17.32 -20.70 26.19
CA PHE A 8 16.80 -19.37 26.46
C PHE A 8 15.42 -19.40 27.12
N ASN A 9 14.53 -20.29 26.66
CA ASN A 9 13.21 -20.51 27.28
C ASN A 9 13.34 -21.01 28.72
N GLY A 10 14.34 -21.86 28.99
CA GLY A 10 14.70 -22.27 30.35
C GLY A 10 15.10 -21.08 31.24
N LEU A 11 15.98 -20.20 30.76
CA LEU A 11 16.36 -18.97 31.48
C LEU A 11 15.16 -18.03 31.71
N LYS A 12 14.30 -17.87 30.71
CA LYS A 12 13.09 -17.04 30.80
C LYS A 12 12.14 -17.52 31.89
N ASN A 13 11.93 -18.83 31.99
CA ASN A 13 11.11 -19.40 33.05
C ASN A 13 11.78 -19.28 34.43
N LEU A 14 13.10 -19.49 34.51
CA LEU A 14 13.84 -19.42 35.77
C LEU A 14 13.81 -18.02 36.40
N PHE A 15 13.90 -16.99 35.57
CA PHE A 15 13.95 -15.60 36.05
C PHE A 15 12.62 -14.86 36.02
N ASN A 16 11.52 -15.54 35.65
CA ASN A 16 10.20 -14.93 35.56
C ASN A 16 9.81 -14.26 36.89
N GLY A 17 9.35 -13.00 36.83
CA GLY A 17 8.94 -12.21 37.98
C GLY A 17 10.06 -11.53 38.77
N ASN A 18 11.34 -11.68 38.38
CA ASN A 18 12.46 -10.98 39.01
C ASN A 18 12.81 -9.68 38.28
N GLU A 19 13.29 -8.68 39.01
CA GLU A 19 13.98 -7.54 38.42
C GLU A 19 15.45 -7.90 38.17
N ILE A 20 15.86 -7.88 36.90
CA ILE A 20 17.19 -8.29 36.47
C ILE A 20 17.95 -7.09 35.92
N LEU A 21 19.13 -6.88 36.47
CA LEU A 21 20.06 -5.86 36.03
C LEU A 21 21.20 -6.50 35.22
N TYR A 22 21.43 -5.99 34.01
CA TYR A 22 22.52 -6.42 33.15
C TYR A 22 23.67 -5.40 33.20
N VAL A 23 24.91 -5.88 33.34
CA VAL A 23 26.11 -5.02 33.29
C VAL A 23 26.81 -5.21 31.95
N SER A 24 26.64 -4.24 31.05
CA SER A 24 27.30 -4.18 29.76
C SER A 24 28.74 -3.67 29.92
N THR A 25 29.71 -4.43 29.41
CA THR A 25 31.13 -4.11 29.55
C THR A 25 31.97 -4.50 28.34
N PRO A 26 32.96 -3.68 27.93
CA PRO A 26 33.90 -4.06 26.87
C PRO A 26 34.89 -5.13 27.36
N ILE A 27 34.70 -6.40 27.00
CA ILE A 27 35.64 -7.47 27.42
C ILE A 27 36.92 -7.46 26.58
N ASN A 28 36.79 -7.50 25.26
CA ASN A 28 37.92 -7.65 24.32
C ASN A 28 38.29 -6.36 23.58
N THR A 29 37.53 -5.27 23.77
CA THR A 29 37.78 -3.94 23.20
C THR A 29 37.74 -2.86 24.28
N GLY A 30 37.14 -1.69 24.04
CA GLY A 30 37.03 -0.61 25.02
C GLY A 30 38.14 0.44 24.94
N ASN A 31 38.10 1.40 25.85
CA ASN A 31 39.14 2.43 26.01
C ASN A 31 40.55 1.82 26.15
N LYS A 32 40.68 0.72 26.89
CA LYS A 32 41.97 0.03 27.06
C LYS A 32 42.48 -0.59 25.76
N PHE A 33 41.59 -1.08 24.91
CA PHE A 33 41.97 -1.60 23.60
C PHE A 33 42.49 -0.49 22.69
N VAL A 34 41.81 0.67 22.62
CA VAL A 34 42.32 1.81 21.84
C VAL A 34 43.72 2.19 22.31
N LYS A 35 43.90 2.39 23.62
CA LYS A 35 45.19 2.78 24.20
C LYS A 35 46.28 1.75 23.91
N TRP A 36 45.98 0.47 24.07
CA TRP A 36 46.92 -0.63 23.79
C TRP A 36 47.23 -0.77 22.29
N TYR A 37 46.23 -0.67 21.43
CA TYR A 37 46.39 -0.81 19.99
C TYR A 37 47.26 0.31 19.43
N CYS A 38 47.04 1.55 19.88
CA CYS A 38 47.83 2.71 19.48
C CYS A 38 49.27 2.67 19.98
N SER A 39 49.54 2.05 21.13
CA SER A 39 50.89 2.01 21.71
C SER A 39 51.73 0.84 21.22
N ILE A 40 51.15 -0.37 21.19
CA ILE A 40 51.89 -1.62 20.93
C ILE A 40 51.14 -2.51 19.93
N GLY A 41 49.81 -2.61 20.04
CA GLY A 41 49.02 -3.60 19.31
C GLY A 41 49.05 -3.47 17.78
N ASN A 42 49.13 -2.25 17.24
CA ASN A 42 49.21 -2.02 15.78
C ASN A 42 50.56 -2.47 15.18
N GLY A 43 51.60 -2.64 16.01
CA GLY A 43 52.90 -3.18 15.59
C GLY A 43 52.98 -4.70 15.62
N LEU A 44 51.95 -5.39 16.13
CA LEU A 44 51.91 -6.84 16.27
C LEU A 44 51.07 -7.48 15.15
N ILE A 45 51.48 -8.64 14.66
CA ILE A 45 50.72 -9.39 13.65
C ILE A 45 49.38 -9.84 14.27
N LYS A 46 48.26 -9.38 13.68
CA LYS A 46 46.90 -9.68 14.14
C LYS A 46 46.70 -11.19 14.30
N ASN A 47 46.11 -11.62 15.42
CA ASN A 47 45.84 -13.01 15.80
C ASN A 47 47.09 -13.90 16.04
N SER A 48 48.30 -13.35 16.01
CA SER A 48 49.49 -14.09 16.47
C SER A 48 49.42 -14.41 17.96
N LYS A 49 50.21 -15.40 18.41
CA LYS A 49 50.31 -15.75 19.83
C LYS A 49 50.74 -14.55 20.69
N GLU A 50 51.65 -13.73 20.16
CA GLU A 50 52.13 -12.51 20.82
C GLU A 50 51.04 -11.44 20.91
N TYR A 51 50.31 -11.18 19.81
CA TYR A 51 49.16 -10.28 19.79
C TYR A 51 48.10 -10.70 20.81
N ASN A 52 47.74 -11.99 20.82
CA ASN A 52 46.71 -12.51 21.72
C ASN A 52 47.14 -12.47 23.19
N ASN A 53 48.40 -12.80 23.50
CA ASN A 53 48.94 -12.71 24.85
C ASN A 53 49.01 -11.26 25.34
N SER A 54 49.52 -10.35 24.50
CA SER A 54 49.60 -8.92 24.81
C SER A 54 48.21 -8.31 25.00
N LYS A 55 47.25 -8.62 24.12
CA LYS A 55 45.85 -8.20 24.25
C LYS A 55 45.20 -8.75 25.52
N LYS A 56 45.48 -10.02 25.87
CA LYS A 56 44.94 -10.65 27.08
C LYS A 56 45.41 -9.94 28.35
N LEU A 57 46.70 -9.63 28.44
CA LEU A 57 47.31 -8.98 29.61
C LEU A 57 46.90 -7.50 29.73
N ASN A 58 46.86 -6.76 28.63
CA ASN A 58 46.68 -5.31 28.65
C ASN A 58 45.23 -4.84 28.51
N VAL A 59 44.35 -5.68 27.95
CA VAL A 59 42.95 -5.32 27.65
C VAL A 59 41.99 -6.23 28.40
N ILE A 60 42.03 -7.54 28.13
CA ILE A 60 41.00 -8.48 28.58
C ILE A 60 41.02 -8.63 30.11
N GLN A 61 42.17 -9.00 30.69
CA GLN A 61 42.28 -9.21 32.14
C GLN A 61 41.95 -7.94 32.93
N PRO A 62 42.47 -6.74 32.57
CA PRO A 62 42.09 -5.52 33.26
C PRO A 62 40.61 -5.16 33.11
N ASN A 63 39.97 -5.42 31.98
CA ASN A 63 38.54 -5.15 31.81
C ASN A 63 37.69 -6.10 32.65
N VAL A 64 37.97 -7.41 32.59
CA VAL A 64 37.28 -8.41 33.41
C VAL A 64 37.48 -8.12 34.91
N GLN A 65 38.68 -7.74 35.35
CA GLN A 65 38.93 -7.42 36.75
C GLN A 65 38.16 -6.17 37.20
N ASN A 66 38.11 -5.13 36.37
CA ASN A 66 37.33 -3.92 36.66
C ASN A 66 35.84 -4.25 36.80
N THR A 67 35.28 -5.00 35.84
CA THR A 67 33.87 -5.39 35.88
C THR A 67 33.54 -6.24 37.10
N ARG A 68 34.39 -7.22 37.45
CA ARG A 68 34.18 -8.05 38.65
C ARG A 68 34.19 -7.23 39.92
N ASN A 69 35.10 -6.26 40.04
CA ASN A 69 35.15 -5.34 41.18
C ASN A 69 33.88 -4.48 41.24
N PHE A 70 33.45 -3.92 40.10
CA PHE A 70 32.24 -3.12 40.01
C PHE A 70 31.00 -3.93 40.42
N ILE A 71 30.81 -5.13 39.84
CA ILE A 71 29.69 -6.02 40.14
C ILE A 71 29.69 -6.45 41.61
N LYS A 72 30.87 -6.68 42.21
CA LYS A 72 30.98 -7.00 43.63
C LYS A 72 30.47 -5.86 44.51
N GLU A 73 30.81 -4.61 44.20
CA GLU A 73 30.29 -3.45 44.93
C GLU A 73 28.80 -3.21 44.64
N LEU A 74 28.36 -3.43 43.41
CA LEU A 74 26.97 -3.30 43.00
C LEU A 74 26.06 -4.28 43.74
N ARG A 75 26.49 -5.54 43.87
CA ARG A 75 25.79 -6.59 44.64
C ARG A 75 25.61 -6.26 46.11
N LYS A 76 26.48 -5.42 46.70
CA LYS A 76 26.34 -4.98 48.10
C LYS A 76 25.24 -3.93 48.28
N ARG A 77 24.90 -3.21 47.22
CA ARG A 77 24.04 -2.01 47.25
C ARG A 77 22.70 -2.21 46.54
N ASN A 78 22.52 -3.35 45.87
CA ASN A 78 21.35 -3.64 45.05
C ASN A 78 20.79 -5.04 45.37
N ASN A 79 19.47 -5.14 45.48
CA ASN A 79 18.75 -6.39 45.76
C ASN A 79 18.30 -7.12 44.48
N LYS A 80 18.62 -6.59 43.29
CA LYS A 80 18.28 -7.18 41.99
C LYS A 80 19.21 -8.34 41.61
N ILE A 81 18.73 -9.22 40.74
CA ILE A 81 19.56 -10.26 40.14
C ILE A 81 20.49 -9.58 39.14
N ILE A 82 21.81 -9.75 39.31
CA ILE A 82 22.82 -9.13 38.44
C ILE A 82 23.41 -10.18 37.51
N ILE A 83 23.23 -9.99 36.21
CA ILE A 83 23.88 -10.78 35.17
C ILE A 83 25.28 -10.20 34.89
N ASP A 84 26.29 -11.05 35.08
CA ASP A 84 27.70 -10.76 34.84
C ASP A 84 28.17 -11.45 33.54
N PRO A 85 28.27 -10.75 32.41
CA PRO A 85 28.67 -11.36 31.15
C PRO A 85 30.14 -11.81 31.14
N THR A 86 30.96 -11.39 32.11
CA THR A 86 32.39 -11.81 32.19
C THR A 86 32.57 -13.23 32.70
N THR A 87 31.50 -13.85 33.20
CA THR A 87 31.49 -15.24 33.66
C THR A 87 31.14 -16.23 32.55
N PHE A 88 30.74 -15.73 31.38
CA PHE A 88 30.38 -16.56 30.24
C PHE A 88 31.64 -16.94 29.44
N GLU A 89 32.12 -18.17 29.61
CA GLU A 89 33.22 -18.73 28.81
C GLU A 89 32.68 -19.53 27.62
N ASP A 90 32.93 -19.05 26.41
CA ASP A 90 32.50 -19.65 25.13
C ASP A 90 33.36 -20.87 24.72
N ASN A 91 33.77 -21.70 25.68
CA ASN A 91 34.60 -22.87 25.42
C ASN A 91 33.78 -24.13 25.07
N THR A 92 32.46 -24.08 25.20
CA THR A 92 31.57 -25.26 25.11
C THR A 92 30.59 -25.22 23.95
N ASN A 93 30.26 -24.04 23.41
CA ASN A 93 29.30 -23.89 22.33
C ASN A 93 30.03 -23.34 21.09
N LYS A 94 29.91 -24.00 19.92
CA LYS A 94 30.52 -23.54 18.67
C LYS A 94 29.81 -22.30 18.10
N TRP A 95 29.65 -21.23 18.89
CA TRP A 95 28.90 -20.04 18.51
C TRP A 95 29.70 -19.18 17.54
N SER A 96 29.00 -18.64 16.53
CA SER A 96 29.55 -17.53 15.76
C SER A 96 29.43 -16.23 16.56
N GLN A 97 30.19 -15.21 16.15
CA GLN A 97 30.10 -13.88 16.76
C GLN A 97 28.68 -13.28 16.64
N ASN A 98 27.95 -13.62 15.56
CA ASN A 98 26.56 -13.17 15.38
C ASN A 98 25.60 -13.91 16.32
N ASP A 99 25.79 -15.21 16.53
CA ASP A 99 24.99 -15.98 17.51
C ASP A 99 25.17 -15.41 18.91
N PHE A 100 26.39 -15.00 19.26
CA PHE A 100 26.69 -14.34 20.52
C PHE A 100 25.95 -13.00 20.66
N TYR A 101 25.92 -12.17 19.62
CA TYR A 101 25.16 -10.91 19.64
C TYR A 101 23.66 -11.15 19.76
N SER A 102 23.12 -12.07 18.95
CA SER A 102 21.69 -12.41 18.98
C SER A 102 21.25 -12.95 20.34
N PHE A 103 22.08 -13.77 20.99
CA PHE A 103 21.78 -14.29 22.33
C PHE A 103 21.64 -13.16 23.35
N TRP A 104 22.62 -12.26 23.45
CA TRP A 104 22.57 -11.17 24.43
C TRP A 104 21.50 -10.13 24.13
N GLN A 105 21.20 -9.89 22.85
CA GLN A 105 20.04 -9.08 22.47
C GLN A 105 18.73 -9.71 22.95
N ASN A 106 18.56 -11.02 22.83
CA ASN A 106 17.38 -11.71 23.34
C ASN A 106 17.29 -11.62 24.86
N VAL A 107 18.41 -11.79 25.58
CA VAL A 107 18.47 -11.60 27.04
C VAL A 107 17.97 -10.20 27.41
N ILE A 108 18.53 -9.15 26.79
CA ILE A 108 18.09 -7.77 27.03
C ILE A 108 16.61 -7.57 26.70
N ASN A 109 16.16 -8.10 25.57
CA ASN A 109 14.81 -7.87 25.06
C ASN A 109 13.68 -8.48 25.89
N GLU A 110 13.97 -9.56 26.62
CA GLU A 110 12.94 -10.39 27.26
C GLU A 110 13.13 -10.54 28.78
N LEU A 111 14.33 -10.35 29.32
CA LEU A 111 14.64 -10.66 30.72
C LEU A 111 15.07 -9.43 31.54
N ILE A 112 15.66 -8.42 30.90
CA ILE A 112 16.34 -7.33 31.60
C ILE A 112 15.39 -6.16 31.87
N SER A 113 15.41 -5.64 33.10
CA SER A 113 14.68 -4.41 33.47
C SER A 113 15.56 -3.16 33.41
N GLU A 114 16.88 -3.29 33.58
CA GLU A 114 17.84 -2.19 33.59
C GLU A 114 19.21 -2.62 33.06
N VAL A 115 19.90 -1.73 32.34
CA VAL A 115 21.27 -1.96 31.86
C VAL A 115 22.23 -0.90 32.39
N ILE A 116 23.37 -1.33 32.91
CA ILE A 116 24.49 -0.44 33.27
C ILE A 116 25.60 -0.60 32.26
N PHE A 117 26.02 0.50 31.62
CA PHE A 117 27.13 0.55 30.69
C PHE A 117 28.39 1.06 31.39
N LEU A 118 29.41 0.19 31.48
CA LEU A 118 30.71 0.55 32.06
C LEU A 118 31.57 1.39 31.12
N ASP A 119 32.55 2.12 31.66
CA ASP A 119 33.38 3.02 30.85
C ASP A 119 34.03 2.31 29.64
N GLY A 120 34.00 3.00 28.51
CA GLY A 120 34.51 2.51 27.23
C GLY A 120 33.56 1.56 26.50
N TRP A 121 32.30 1.41 26.92
CA TRP A 121 31.28 0.63 26.21
C TRP A 121 31.11 1.08 24.75
N GLU A 122 31.27 2.38 24.46
CA GLU A 122 31.09 2.97 23.13
C GLU A 122 32.13 2.49 22.10
N TYR A 123 33.17 1.81 22.57
CA TYR A 123 34.22 1.18 21.75
C TYR A 123 34.01 -0.35 21.60
N SER A 124 32.92 -0.90 22.13
CA SER A 124 32.59 -2.32 22.01
C SER A 124 31.37 -2.53 21.13
N VAL A 125 31.57 -3.24 20.02
CA VAL A 125 30.47 -3.62 19.11
C VAL A 125 29.38 -4.40 19.86
N GLY A 126 29.77 -5.30 20.78
CA GLY A 126 28.83 -6.03 21.62
C GLY A 126 27.99 -5.10 22.49
N CYS A 127 28.64 -4.16 23.19
CA CYS A 127 27.94 -3.16 24.00
C CYS A 127 27.03 -2.25 23.16
N CYS A 128 27.44 -1.92 21.93
CA CYS A 128 26.62 -1.11 21.02
C CYS A 128 25.35 -1.88 20.58
N TYR A 129 25.45 -3.19 20.32
CA TYR A 129 24.28 -4.04 20.03
C TYR A 129 23.35 -4.20 21.24
N GLU A 130 23.92 -4.22 22.45
CA GLU A 130 23.17 -4.24 23.70
C GLU A 130 22.44 -2.90 23.94
N LEU A 131 23.10 -1.78 23.65
CA LEU A 131 22.51 -0.45 23.73
C LEU A 131 21.28 -0.31 22.83
N ILE A 132 21.40 -0.67 21.54
CA ILE A 132 20.27 -0.51 20.62
C ILE A 132 19.09 -1.42 21.00
N ALA A 133 19.35 -2.62 21.53
CA ALA A 133 18.30 -3.49 22.06
C ALA A 133 17.58 -2.84 23.25
N ALA A 134 18.34 -2.27 24.20
CA ALA A 134 17.78 -1.56 25.34
C ALA A 134 16.96 -0.33 24.92
N ILE A 135 17.45 0.47 23.98
CA ILE A 135 16.75 1.65 23.43
C ILE A 135 15.42 1.23 22.78
N LYS A 136 15.44 0.21 21.92
CA LYS A 136 14.23 -0.26 21.20
C LYS A 136 13.14 -0.77 22.14
N LYS A 137 13.53 -1.30 23.30
CA LYS A 137 12.62 -1.81 24.34
C LYS A 137 12.27 -0.79 25.42
N LYS A 138 12.80 0.44 25.32
CA LYS A 138 12.64 1.51 26.33
C LYS A 138 13.08 1.07 27.74
N ILE A 139 14.15 0.27 27.81
CA ILE A 139 14.77 -0.16 29.07
C ILE A 139 15.59 1.00 29.64
N ASN A 140 15.56 1.19 30.96
CA ASN A 140 16.38 2.20 31.62
C ASN A 140 17.87 1.84 31.49
N ILE A 141 18.66 2.78 30.98
CA ILE A 141 20.10 2.63 30.78
C ILE A 141 20.86 3.61 31.67
N TYR A 142 21.95 3.14 32.28
CA TYR A 142 22.75 3.91 33.22
C TYR A 142 24.24 3.86 32.87
N SER A 143 24.98 4.89 33.26
CA SER A 143 26.44 4.91 33.23
C SER A 143 27.03 4.13 34.41
N GLU A 144 28.36 3.91 34.39
CA GLU A 144 29.10 3.32 35.51
C GLU A 144 28.88 4.07 36.83
N ASP A 145 28.71 5.39 36.78
CA ASP A 145 28.40 6.23 37.95
C ASP A 145 26.93 6.19 38.39
N LEU A 146 26.12 5.30 37.79
CA LEU A 146 24.69 5.11 38.04
C LEU A 146 23.81 6.32 37.66
N ASN A 147 24.31 7.22 36.80
CA ASN A 147 23.51 8.28 36.21
C ASN A 147 22.73 7.74 35.01
N ILE A 148 21.51 8.23 34.79
CA ILE A 148 20.72 7.87 33.60
C ILE A 148 21.48 8.33 32.35
N LEU A 149 21.65 7.42 31.38
CA LEU A 149 22.19 7.76 30.07
C LEU A 149 21.05 8.12 29.13
N THR A 150 21.08 9.35 28.61
CA THR A 150 20.14 9.77 27.57
C THR A 150 20.59 9.28 26.19
N VAL A 151 19.65 9.09 25.26
CA VAL A 151 19.96 8.69 23.88
C VAL A 151 20.92 9.69 23.22
N ASN A 152 20.77 10.99 23.49
CA ASN A 152 21.67 12.03 22.96
C ASN A 152 23.11 11.86 23.44
N GLU A 153 23.31 11.55 24.72
CA GLU A 153 24.64 11.27 25.27
C GLU A 153 25.24 10.00 24.65
N CYS A 154 24.44 8.96 24.45
CA CYS A 154 24.87 7.75 23.76
C CYS A 154 25.29 8.02 22.31
N VAL A 155 24.49 8.79 21.54
CA VAL A 155 24.81 9.19 20.17
C VAL A 155 26.12 9.99 20.11
N LEU A 156 26.31 10.93 21.05
CA LEU A 156 27.54 11.72 21.11
C LEU A 156 28.77 10.83 21.41
N LYS A 157 28.65 9.90 22.35
CA LYS A 157 29.72 8.94 22.67
C LYS A 157 30.06 8.02 21.50
N LEU A 158 29.05 7.52 20.78
CA LEU A 158 29.25 6.69 19.58
C LEU A 158 29.90 7.48 18.43
N LYS A 159 29.52 8.74 18.21
CA LYS A 159 30.19 9.61 17.23
C LYS A 159 31.68 9.78 17.55
N ASN A 160 32.00 10.02 18.82
CA ASN A 160 33.38 10.14 19.28
C ASN A 160 34.17 8.83 19.11
N SER A 161 33.54 7.68 19.35
CA SER A 161 34.20 6.38 19.19
C SER A 161 34.45 6.03 17.71
N VAL A 162 33.49 6.29 16.82
CA VAL A 162 33.64 6.14 15.37
C VAL A 162 34.78 7.00 14.85
N ASN A 163 34.83 8.28 15.22
CA ASN A 163 35.92 9.20 14.82
C ASN A 163 37.29 8.68 15.29
N THR A 164 37.35 8.11 16.51
CA THR A 164 38.57 7.56 17.07
C THR A 164 39.02 6.29 16.33
N TYR A 165 38.09 5.38 16.00
CA TYR A 165 38.39 4.17 15.25
C TYR A 165 38.78 4.46 13.79
N GLU A 166 38.14 5.43 13.14
CA GLU A 166 38.52 5.90 11.80
C GLU A 166 39.94 6.47 11.82
N LYS A 167 40.27 7.32 12.82
CA LYS A 167 41.62 7.91 12.98
C LYS A 167 42.73 6.86 13.07
N TYR A 168 42.48 5.72 13.72
CA TYR A 168 43.48 4.66 13.90
C TYR A 168 43.27 3.45 12.97
N THR A 169 42.40 3.59 11.96
CA THR A 169 42.12 2.55 10.95
C THR A 169 41.70 1.20 11.55
N ILE A 170 40.90 1.25 12.62
CA ILE A 170 40.37 0.07 13.32
C ILE A 170 39.06 -0.36 12.63
N SER A 171 39.04 -1.56 12.05
CA SER A 171 37.95 -2.08 11.22
C SER A 171 36.58 -2.14 11.91
N GLU A 172 36.57 -2.28 13.21
CA GLU A 172 35.38 -2.39 14.06
C GLU A 172 34.55 -1.09 14.07
N GLY A 173 35.14 0.05 13.65
CA GLY A 173 34.45 1.34 13.53
C GLY A 173 33.27 1.34 12.56
N ASN A 174 33.36 0.56 11.48
CA ASN A 174 32.27 0.47 10.50
C ASN A 174 31.00 -0.11 11.12
N LYS A 175 31.12 -1.16 11.95
CA LYS A 175 29.96 -1.77 12.61
C LYS A 175 29.31 -0.83 13.63
N ILE A 176 30.13 -0.05 14.35
CA ILE A 176 29.62 0.95 15.29
C ILE A 176 28.90 2.08 14.55
N LYS A 177 29.41 2.47 13.36
CA LYS A 177 28.78 3.46 12.48
C LYS A 177 27.42 2.99 11.96
N ASP A 178 27.29 1.71 11.61
CA ASP A 178 26.01 1.13 11.19
C ASP A 178 24.99 1.16 12.35
N ILE A 179 25.40 0.79 13.56
CA ILE A 179 24.54 0.84 14.76
C ILE A 179 24.15 2.29 15.10
N LEU A 180 25.09 3.23 15.00
CA LEU A 180 24.81 4.66 15.21
C LEU A 180 23.71 5.15 14.26
N LYS A 181 23.81 4.81 12.97
CA LYS A 181 22.80 5.15 11.98
C LYS A 181 21.44 4.55 12.34
N GLU A 182 21.42 3.28 12.76
CA GLU A 182 20.19 2.60 13.18
C GLU A 182 19.53 3.27 14.40
N ILE A 183 20.31 3.75 15.36
CA ILE A 183 19.80 4.52 16.52
C ILE A 183 19.25 5.88 16.08
N GLU A 184 19.96 6.60 15.20
CA GLU A 184 19.51 7.89 14.67
C GLU A 184 18.21 7.77 13.88
N ASP A 185 18.08 6.74 13.04
CA ASP A 185 16.87 6.44 12.27
C ASP A 185 15.70 6.09 13.22
N TYR A 186 15.90 5.19 14.19
CA TYR A 186 14.89 4.82 15.18
C TYR A 186 14.40 6.02 16.00
N TYR A 187 15.31 6.91 16.41
CA TYR A 187 14.95 8.09 17.19
C TYR A 187 14.20 9.12 16.35
N LYS A 188 14.59 9.31 15.09
CA LYS A 188 13.86 10.17 14.14
C LYS A 188 12.41 9.70 14.01
N GLU A 189 12.18 8.42 13.78
CA GLU A 189 10.83 7.83 13.67
C GLU A 189 10.00 7.94 14.95
N ASN A 190 10.58 7.64 16.13
CA ASN A 190 9.83 7.63 17.39
C ASN A 190 9.57 9.04 17.95
N THR A 191 10.50 9.99 17.78
CA THR A 191 10.29 11.37 18.24
C THR A 191 9.21 12.08 17.41
N LEU A 192 9.12 11.75 16.11
CA LEU A 192 8.01 12.16 15.24
C LEU A 192 6.67 11.62 15.80
N SER A 193 6.60 10.35 16.23
CA SER A 193 5.37 9.76 16.80
C SER A 193 4.92 10.35 18.16
N GLU A 194 5.85 10.65 19.08
CA GLU A 194 5.53 11.25 20.39
C GLU A 194 5.17 12.75 20.28
N SER A 195 5.71 13.45 19.28
CA SER A 195 5.32 14.83 18.95
C SER A 195 3.97 14.91 18.23
N GLU A 196 3.66 13.96 17.33
CA GLU A 196 2.37 13.85 16.63
C GLU A 196 1.19 13.66 17.58
N GLY A 197 1.36 12.94 18.69
CA GLY A 197 0.33 12.80 19.73
C GLY A 197 0.01 14.12 20.48
N LYS A 198 0.88 15.13 20.40
CA LYS A 198 0.70 16.46 21.03
C LYS A 198 0.16 17.52 20.05
N ILE A 199 0.24 17.30 18.74
CA ILE A 199 -0.26 18.23 17.71
C ILE A 199 -1.77 18.08 17.59
N LYS A 200 -2.52 19.07 18.09
CA LYS A 200 -3.99 19.01 18.14
C LYS A 200 -4.66 19.74 16.99
N LEU A 201 -4.11 20.87 16.53
CA LEU A 201 -4.79 21.74 15.57
C LEU A 201 -4.52 21.35 14.12
N LYS A 202 -5.48 21.65 13.24
CA LYS A 202 -5.50 21.19 11.84
C LYS A 202 -4.41 21.88 11.01
N ASP A 203 -4.22 23.16 11.23
CA ASP A 203 -3.14 23.96 10.62
C ASP A 203 -1.75 23.46 11.04
N GLN A 204 -1.58 23.12 12.32
CA GLN A 204 -0.33 22.57 12.85
C GLN A 204 0.01 21.20 12.25
N LYS A 205 -0.99 20.33 12.06
CA LYS A 205 -0.80 19.04 11.37
C LYS A 205 -0.28 19.24 9.94
N LEU A 206 -0.84 20.21 9.21
CA LEU A 206 -0.41 20.51 7.84
C LEU A 206 0.99 21.14 7.81
N ASP A 207 1.27 22.10 8.70
CA ASP A 207 2.61 22.69 8.83
C ASP A 207 3.65 21.60 9.13
N TYR A 208 3.29 20.65 9.99
CA TYR A 208 4.14 19.54 10.36
C TYR A 208 4.42 18.59 9.18
N LEU A 209 3.39 18.24 8.40
CA LEU A 209 3.54 17.41 7.20
C LEU A 209 4.56 18.02 6.23
N THR A 210 4.45 19.32 5.97
CA THR A 210 5.37 20.00 5.04
C THR A 210 6.78 20.10 5.60
N LYS A 211 6.95 20.52 6.86
CA LYS A 211 8.26 20.84 7.43
C LYS A 211 9.07 19.62 7.88
N TYR A 212 8.41 18.59 8.41
CA TYR A 212 9.10 17.48 9.10
C TYR A 212 8.93 16.13 8.42
N ARG A 213 7.80 15.90 7.74
CA ARG A 213 7.58 14.67 6.96
C ARG A 213 7.94 14.82 5.48
N ASP A 214 8.24 16.04 5.04
CA ASP A 214 8.55 16.34 3.64
C ASP A 214 7.42 15.87 2.68
N GLU A 215 6.16 16.08 3.09
CA GLU A 215 4.99 15.69 2.31
C GLU A 215 4.45 16.84 1.45
N ASN A 216 3.75 16.51 0.36
CA ASN A 216 3.08 17.51 -0.47
C ASN A 216 1.64 17.71 0.01
N ILE A 217 1.31 18.96 0.33
CA ILE A 217 -0.03 19.39 0.73
C ILE A 217 -0.50 20.53 -0.17
N ALA A 218 -1.80 20.85 -0.12
CA ALA A 218 -2.32 22.04 -0.78
C ALA A 218 -1.63 23.31 -0.22
N GLN A 219 -1.33 24.27 -1.11
CA GLN A 219 -0.85 25.59 -0.69
C GLN A 219 -1.85 26.23 0.27
N PHE A 220 -1.38 26.80 1.38
CA PHE A 220 -2.27 27.39 2.37
C PHE A 220 -1.64 28.51 3.20
N ILE A 221 -2.50 29.36 3.75
CA ILE A 221 -2.20 30.33 4.80
C ILE A 221 -3.15 30.05 5.96
N SER A 222 -2.63 30.09 7.19
CA SER A 222 -3.45 29.98 8.40
C SER A 222 -3.40 31.25 9.24
N PHE A 223 -4.56 31.62 9.79
CA PHE A 223 -4.77 32.82 10.60
C PHE A 223 -5.30 32.48 11.99
N GLU A 224 -4.81 33.22 12.98
CA GLU A 224 -5.27 33.18 14.36
C GLU A 224 -6.63 33.87 14.53
N HIS A 225 -7.36 33.53 15.60
CA HIS A 225 -8.66 34.13 15.94
C HIS A 225 -8.52 35.42 16.79
N ASN A 226 -7.57 36.29 16.44
CA ASN A 226 -7.37 37.58 17.08
C ASN A 226 -7.81 38.75 16.17
N LEU A 227 -7.95 39.95 16.75
CA LEU A 227 -8.37 41.14 16.01
C LEU A 227 -7.38 41.53 14.90
N ASP A 228 -6.09 41.26 15.10
CA ASP A 228 -5.02 41.58 14.15
C ASP A 228 -4.89 40.55 13.02
N LEU A 229 -5.69 39.47 13.02
CA LEU A 229 -5.62 38.35 12.07
C LEU A 229 -4.20 37.86 11.84
N LYS A 230 -3.47 37.60 12.93
CA LYS A 230 -2.06 37.23 12.87
C LYS A 230 -1.90 35.94 12.08
N THR A 231 -1.01 35.96 11.09
CA THR A 231 -0.66 34.77 10.32
C THR A 231 0.14 33.80 11.18
N ARG A 232 -0.28 32.53 11.17
CA ARG A 232 0.36 31.43 11.92
C ARG A 232 1.31 30.64 11.05
N PHE A 233 0.84 30.24 9.87
CA PHE A 233 1.60 29.41 8.93
C PHE A 233 1.38 29.90 7.50
N ILE A 234 2.44 29.89 6.69
CA ILE A 234 2.43 30.27 5.28
C ILE A 234 3.13 29.17 4.49
N HIS A 235 2.41 28.57 3.55
CA HIS A 235 2.91 27.55 2.63
C HIS A 235 2.43 27.87 1.22
N ILE A 236 3.18 28.72 0.53
CA ILE A 236 2.90 29.16 -0.85
C ILE A 236 4.15 28.85 -1.68
N ASN A 237 3.96 28.41 -2.92
CA ASN A 237 5.06 28.14 -3.84
C ASN A 237 5.94 29.39 -4.04
N ASN A 238 7.25 29.22 -3.96
CA ASN A 238 8.24 30.28 -4.18
C ASN A 238 8.04 31.52 -3.30
N PHE A 239 7.45 31.35 -2.11
CA PHE A 239 7.28 32.45 -1.16
C PHE A 239 8.53 32.61 -0.30
N ASP A 240 9.16 33.76 -0.40
CA ASP A 240 10.31 34.14 0.44
C ASP A 240 9.84 35.00 1.61
N ASN A 241 10.24 34.62 2.82
CA ASN A 241 9.67 35.11 4.08
C ASN A 241 10.35 36.39 4.59
N ASN A 242 11.09 37.07 3.72
CA ASN A 242 12.02 38.15 4.06
C ASN A 242 11.39 39.54 4.11
N GLU A 243 10.10 39.68 3.79
CA GLU A 243 9.38 40.96 3.77
C GLU A 243 8.12 40.90 4.65
N GLU A 244 7.83 42.01 5.34
CA GLU A 244 6.60 42.19 6.09
C GLU A 244 5.45 42.46 5.11
N ILE A 245 4.62 41.45 4.87
CA ILE A 245 3.56 41.46 3.85
C ILE A 245 2.19 41.51 4.54
N SER A 246 1.30 42.38 4.04
CA SER A 246 -0.07 42.47 4.57
C SER A 246 -0.89 41.21 4.30
N THR A 247 -1.88 40.92 5.17
CA THR A 247 -2.81 39.78 5.01
C THR A 247 -3.47 39.75 3.63
N LYS A 248 -3.88 40.92 3.11
CA LYS A 248 -4.47 41.06 1.77
C LYS A 248 -3.49 40.58 0.70
N GLN A 249 -2.26 41.12 0.68
CA GLN A 249 -1.24 40.74 -0.29
C GLN A 249 -0.82 39.26 -0.17
N LEU A 250 -0.80 38.69 1.04
CA LEU A 250 -0.53 37.26 1.22
C LEU A 250 -1.59 36.40 0.54
N ILE A 251 -2.88 36.72 0.73
CA ILE A 251 -3.98 36.00 0.09
C ILE A 251 -3.94 36.19 -1.42
N GLU A 252 -3.67 37.40 -1.91
CA GLU A 252 -3.47 37.67 -3.35
C GLU A 252 -2.33 36.81 -3.92
N LYS A 253 -1.19 36.70 -3.22
CA LYS A 253 -0.07 35.83 -3.63
C LYS A 253 -0.49 34.35 -3.66
N LEU A 254 -1.25 33.87 -2.67
CA LEU A 254 -1.77 32.49 -2.67
C LEU A 254 -2.68 32.24 -3.88
N ILE A 255 -3.64 33.14 -4.14
CA ILE A 255 -4.55 33.06 -5.29
C ILE A 255 -3.76 33.04 -6.61
N LEU A 256 -2.79 33.94 -6.76
CA LEU A 256 -1.97 34.03 -7.97
C LEU A 256 -1.04 32.82 -8.14
N SER A 257 -0.62 32.17 -7.05
CA SER A 257 0.20 30.97 -7.06
C SER A 257 -0.61 29.68 -7.32
N ALA A 258 -1.88 29.65 -6.90
CA ALA A 258 -2.77 28.53 -7.13
C ALA A 258 -2.98 28.28 -8.65
N PRO A 259 -2.94 27.03 -9.13
CA PRO A 259 -3.22 26.73 -10.54
C PRO A 259 -4.64 27.15 -10.97
N SER A 260 -5.63 26.97 -10.10
CA SER A 260 -7.03 27.36 -10.35
C SER A 260 -7.30 28.86 -10.27
N LYS A 261 -6.34 29.66 -9.80
CA LYS A 261 -6.54 31.09 -9.46
C LYS A 261 -7.68 31.32 -8.47
N ALA A 262 -7.96 30.34 -7.62
CA ALA A 262 -9.00 30.40 -6.61
C ALA A 262 -8.56 29.71 -5.32
N VAL A 263 -9.22 30.08 -4.22
CA VAL A 263 -8.98 29.54 -2.88
C VAL A 263 -10.29 29.10 -2.23
N ASN A 264 -10.15 28.20 -1.25
CA ASN A 264 -11.20 27.77 -0.35
C ASN A 264 -10.88 28.28 1.06
N ILE A 265 -11.91 28.61 1.84
CA ILE A 265 -11.80 29.11 3.21
C ILE A 265 -12.49 28.12 4.15
N ARG A 266 -11.72 27.55 5.08
CA ARG A 266 -12.23 26.68 6.15
C ARG A 266 -11.91 27.25 7.51
N CYS A 267 -12.77 27.01 8.49
CA CYS A 267 -12.53 27.36 9.88
C CYS A 267 -12.52 26.15 10.81
N PHE A 268 -11.86 26.30 11.96
CA PHE A 268 -11.79 25.29 13.02
C PHE A 268 -11.56 25.92 14.38
N SER A 269 -11.85 25.17 15.43
CA SER A 269 -11.52 25.53 16.81
C SER A 269 -11.14 24.28 17.59
N GLU A 270 -10.51 24.43 18.76
CA GLU A 270 -10.15 23.29 19.62
C GLU A 270 -11.34 22.39 19.98
N LYS A 271 -12.55 22.96 20.04
CA LYS A 271 -13.79 22.22 20.34
C LYS A 271 -14.45 21.61 19.11
N ALA A 272 -14.19 22.15 17.92
CA ALA A 272 -14.84 21.75 16.68
C ALA A 272 -13.84 21.72 15.51
N MET A 273 -13.16 20.56 15.39
CA MET A 273 -12.13 20.32 14.37
C MET A 273 -12.69 19.90 13.00
N LYS A 274 -13.91 19.33 12.95
CA LYS A 274 -14.57 18.83 11.74
C LYS A 274 -15.98 19.44 11.62
N GLY A 275 -16.53 19.48 10.40
CA GLY A 275 -17.93 19.87 10.14
C GLY A 275 -18.24 21.37 10.07
N ASN A 276 -17.23 22.24 10.08
CA ASN A 276 -17.45 23.68 9.90
C ASN A 276 -17.79 24.04 8.44
N LYS A 277 -18.44 25.19 8.25
CA LYS A 277 -18.76 25.77 6.93
C LYS A 277 -17.47 25.93 6.12
N LEU A 278 -17.50 25.46 4.88
CA LEU A 278 -16.44 25.63 3.89
C LEU A 278 -16.94 26.55 2.79
N ILE A 279 -16.20 27.62 2.51
CA ILE A 279 -16.47 28.54 1.41
C ILE A 279 -15.55 28.17 0.27
N TYR A 280 -16.12 27.97 -0.92
CA TYR A 280 -15.39 27.46 -2.07
C TYR A 280 -15.12 28.53 -3.11
N ASN A 281 -14.05 28.32 -3.87
CA ASN A 281 -13.80 28.92 -5.17
C ASN A 281 -13.84 30.46 -5.21
N LYS A 282 -13.11 31.09 -4.29
CA LYS A 282 -12.95 32.56 -4.24
C LYS A 282 -11.72 33.01 -5.00
N GLY A 283 -11.90 33.94 -5.93
CA GLY A 283 -10.83 34.48 -6.78
C GLY A 283 -10.30 35.83 -6.30
N ILE A 284 -9.46 36.45 -7.13
CA ILE A 284 -8.85 37.75 -6.82
C ILE A 284 -9.88 38.87 -6.65
N ASN A 285 -11.00 38.79 -7.37
CA ASN A 285 -12.10 39.77 -7.30
C ASN A 285 -12.90 39.65 -6.01
N ASP A 286 -12.77 38.55 -5.28
CA ASP A 286 -13.51 38.27 -4.03
C ASP A 286 -12.65 38.57 -2.78
N ILE A 287 -11.52 39.26 -2.94
CA ILE A 287 -10.53 39.45 -1.87
C ILE A 287 -11.12 40.06 -0.61
N ASP A 288 -12.02 41.03 -0.74
CA ASP A 288 -12.64 41.69 0.40
C ASP A 288 -13.64 40.74 1.10
N GLU A 289 -14.36 39.89 0.36
CA GLU A 289 -15.21 38.83 0.93
C GLU A 289 -14.39 37.77 1.67
N ILE A 290 -13.22 37.39 1.13
CA ILE A 290 -12.28 36.48 1.79
C ILE A 290 -11.84 37.08 3.14
N LEU A 291 -11.43 38.35 3.14
CA LEU A 291 -11.00 39.05 4.35
C LEU A 291 -12.13 39.15 5.37
N ASP A 292 -13.34 39.49 4.95
CA ASP A 292 -14.49 39.60 5.85
C ASP A 292 -14.91 38.25 6.43
N THR A 293 -14.81 37.17 5.65
CA THR A 293 -15.01 35.79 6.15
C THR A 293 -13.99 35.46 7.25
N ILE A 294 -12.72 35.80 7.06
CA ILE A 294 -11.67 35.53 8.05
C ILE A 294 -11.91 36.34 9.33
N LYS A 295 -12.31 37.61 9.21
CA LYS A 295 -12.70 38.45 10.35
C LYS A 295 -13.90 37.86 11.09
N GLU A 296 -14.94 37.43 10.37
CA GLU A 296 -16.12 36.82 10.96
C GLU A 296 -15.77 35.54 11.72
N ASN A 297 -14.90 34.69 11.16
CA ASN A 297 -14.41 33.49 11.85
C ASN A 297 -13.65 33.86 13.14
N SER A 298 -12.78 34.89 13.07
CA SER A 298 -12.01 35.38 14.21
C SER A 298 -12.92 35.89 15.34
N LEU A 299 -13.94 36.70 15.01
CA LEU A 299 -14.95 37.18 15.97
C LEU A 299 -15.72 36.02 16.64
N ASN A 300 -15.85 34.89 15.96
CA ASN A 300 -16.45 33.68 16.48
C ASN A 300 -15.46 32.75 17.22
N ASN A 301 -14.25 33.23 17.54
CA ASN A 301 -13.16 32.46 18.16
C ASN A 301 -12.77 31.21 17.36
N LYS A 302 -12.75 31.32 16.03
CA LYS A 302 -12.34 30.25 15.11
C LYS A 302 -11.12 30.66 14.31
N TYR A 303 -10.15 29.75 14.23
CA TYR A 303 -9.03 29.85 13.31
C TYR A 303 -9.52 29.73 11.86
N SER A 304 -8.78 30.33 10.93
CA SER A 304 -9.05 30.20 9.49
C SER A 304 -7.86 29.57 8.77
N ILE A 305 -8.15 28.72 7.79
CA ILE A 305 -7.20 28.29 6.75
C ILE A 305 -7.77 28.72 5.42
N VAL A 306 -6.98 29.48 4.67
CA VAL A 306 -7.22 29.76 3.24
C VAL A 306 -6.28 28.85 2.48
N ASN A 307 -6.81 27.92 1.67
CA ASN A 307 -6.00 27.01 0.87
C ASN A 307 -6.36 27.10 -0.60
N GLU A 308 -5.43 26.76 -1.49
CA GLU A 308 -5.72 26.70 -2.92
C GLU A 308 -6.92 25.79 -3.20
N ASN A 309 -7.71 26.17 -4.20
CA ASN A 309 -8.76 25.32 -4.73
C ASN A 309 -8.16 24.35 -5.73
N ILE A 310 -8.31 23.06 -5.50
CA ILE A 310 -7.88 22.01 -6.43
C ILE A 310 -9.15 21.42 -7.03
N ASP A 311 -9.26 21.45 -8.36
CA ASP A 311 -10.44 20.99 -9.08
C ASP A 311 -10.56 19.46 -8.97
N ILE A 312 -11.69 19.00 -8.44
CA ILE A 312 -12.00 17.58 -8.34
C ILE A 312 -12.32 16.96 -9.71
N ASN A 313 -12.66 17.78 -10.71
CA ASN A 313 -13.00 17.34 -12.07
C ASN A 313 -11.80 17.31 -13.01
N ASP A 314 -10.59 17.45 -12.48
CA ASP A 314 -9.34 17.39 -13.26
C ASP A 314 -8.95 15.97 -13.69
N CYS A 315 -9.89 15.02 -13.57
CA CYS A 315 -9.74 13.60 -13.88
C CYS A 315 -8.81 12.84 -12.92
N GLY A 316 -8.42 13.44 -11.79
CA GLY A 316 -7.80 12.78 -10.66
C GLY A 316 -8.75 11.90 -9.85
N VAL A 317 -8.24 11.35 -8.75
CA VAL A 317 -9.06 10.67 -7.71
C VAL A 317 -8.73 11.21 -6.34
N SER A 318 -9.71 11.17 -5.45
CA SER A 318 -9.50 11.41 -4.01
C SER A 318 -9.93 10.20 -3.22
N GLY A 319 -9.35 10.03 -2.03
CA GLY A 319 -9.57 8.82 -1.25
C GLY A 319 -8.94 8.81 0.13
N VAL A 320 -8.98 7.64 0.75
CA VAL A 320 -8.40 7.34 2.04
C VAL A 320 -7.56 6.08 1.97
N VAL A 321 -6.38 6.11 2.60
CA VAL A 321 -5.60 4.90 2.92
C VAL A 321 -5.71 4.66 4.41
N LEU A 322 -6.03 3.43 4.81
CA LEU A 322 -6.00 2.99 6.21
C LEU A 322 -5.65 1.51 6.27
N GLY A 323 -4.63 1.16 7.05
CA GLY A 323 -4.17 -0.21 7.11
C GLY A 323 -3.61 -0.67 5.77
N ASP A 324 -4.11 -1.81 5.32
CA ASP A 324 -3.80 -2.42 4.03
C ASP A 324 -4.91 -2.20 3.00
N VAL A 325 -5.80 -1.23 3.22
CA VAL A 325 -6.86 -0.86 2.28
C VAL A 325 -6.64 0.55 1.77
N ILE A 326 -6.93 0.74 0.48
CA ILE A 326 -7.03 2.03 -0.18
C ILE A 326 -8.40 2.15 -0.82
N GLU A 327 -9.08 3.26 -0.51
CA GLU A 327 -10.40 3.56 -1.03
C GLU A 327 -10.40 4.90 -1.75
N PHE A 328 -10.94 4.97 -2.95
CA PHE A 328 -10.93 6.20 -3.74
C PHE A 328 -12.05 6.27 -4.78
N SER A 329 -12.34 7.49 -5.21
CA SER A 329 -13.30 7.78 -6.28
C SER A 329 -12.78 8.94 -7.15
N PRO A 330 -13.00 8.90 -8.48
CA PRO A 330 -12.82 10.08 -9.33
C PRO A 330 -13.89 11.11 -9.02
N GLU A 331 -13.62 12.38 -9.38
CA GLU A 331 -14.61 13.47 -9.36
C GLU A 331 -15.23 13.73 -7.98
N ASP A 332 -14.49 13.43 -6.92
CA ASP A 332 -14.94 13.58 -5.54
C ASP A 332 -13.77 13.99 -4.63
N THR A 333 -14.11 14.31 -3.39
CA THR A 333 -13.18 14.60 -2.30
C THR A 333 -12.83 13.33 -1.52
N PRO A 334 -11.86 13.35 -0.58
CA PRO A 334 -11.57 12.20 0.28
C PRO A 334 -12.77 11.65 1.05
N LYS A 335 -13.85 12.44 1.20
CA LYS A 335 -15.12 12.00 1.80
C LYS A 335 -15.91 11.00 0.94
N CYS A 336 -15.45 10.67 -0.27
CA CYS A 336 -16.08 9.67 -1.11
C CYS A 336 -16.22 8.30 -0.43
N VAL A 337 -15.36 7.99 0.55
CA VAL A 337 -15.40 6.74 1.34
C VAL A 337 -16.67 6.59 2.18
N GLU A 338 -17.40 7.68 2.41
CA GLU A 338 -18.70 7.67 3.11
C GLU A 338 -19.88 7.40 2.13
N LYS A 339 -19.61 7.36 0.82
CA LYS A 339 -20.62 7.23 -0.24
C LYS A 339 -20.61 5.85 -0.88
N GLU A 340 -21.73 5.47 -1.48
CA GLU A 340 -21.81 4.24 -2.26
C GLU A 340 -20.95 4.32 -3.54
N GLY A 341 -20.48 3.16 -3.98
CA GLY A 341 -19.74 3.02 -5.24
C GLY A 341 -18.26 3.39 -5.16
N VAL A 342 -17.71 3.71 -3.99
CA VAL A 342 -16.26 3.90 -3.81
C VAL A 342 -15.47 2.67 -4.28
N CYS A 343 -14.33 2.89 -4.93
CA CYS A 343 -13.41 1.81 -5.25
C CYS A 343 -12.65 1.44 -3.97
N SER A 344 -12.71 0.18 -3.55
CA SER A 344 -12.02 -0.33 -2.36
C SER A 344 -11.13 -1.49 -2.77
N LEU A 345 -9.84 -1.38 -2.47
CA LEU A 345 -8.79 -2.32 -2.92
C LEU A 345 -7.78 -2.58 -1.80
N PRO A 346 -7.09 -3.74 -1.80
CA PRO A 346 -5.83 -3.88 -1.08
C PRO A 346 -4.85 -2.77 -1.51
N ARG A 347 -4.17 -2.17 -0.55
CA ARG A 347 -3.33 -0.97 -0.71
C ARG A 347 -2.31 -1.12 -1.84
N GLU A 348 -1.60 -2.25 -1.88
CA GLU A 348 -0.61 -2.52 -2.93
C GLU A 348 -1.23 -2.60 -4.33
N ILE A 349 -2.38 -3.27 -4.46
CA ILE A 349 -3.12 -3.38 -5.72
C ILE A 349 -3.59 -2.00 -6.17
N GLY A 350 -4.22 -1.23 -5.27
CA GLY A 350 -4.71 0.11 -5.61
C GLY A 350 -3.60 1.07 -6.02
N LEU A 351 -2.45 1.06 -5.31
CA LEU A 351 -1.30 1.89 -5.69
C LEU A 351 -0.74 1.52 -7.07
N LYS A 352 -0.62 0.21 -7.38
CA LYS A 352 -0.16 -0.26 -8.70
C LYS A 352 -1.14 0.13 -9.81
N ILE A 353 -2.44 0.01 -9.56
CA ILE A 353 -3.49 0.44 -10.50
C ILE A 353 -3.40 1.94 -10.77
N LEU A 354 -3.30 2.77 -9.72
CA LEU A 354 -3.18 4.22 -9.86
C LEU A 354 -1.89 4.60 -10.61
N GLN A 355 -0.78 3.89 -10.34
CA GLN A 355 0.47 4.07 -11.08
C GLN A 355 0.33 3.78 -12.57
N ASN A 356 -0.30 2.66 -12.94
CA ASN A 356 -0.52 2.30 -14.34
C ASN A 356 -1.42 3.33 -15.05
N VAL A 357 -2.47 3.80 -14.37
CA VAL A 357 -3.46 4.72 -14.96
C VAL A 357 -2.93 6.14 -15.11
N TYR A 358 -2.24 6.67 -14.09
CA TYR A 358 -1.79 8.07 -14.05
C TYR A 358 -0.31 8.26 -14.43
N GLY A 359 0.47 7.17 -14.55
CA GLY A 359 1.87 7.20 -14.95
C GLY A 359 2.87 7.55 -13.84
N PHE A 360 2.41 7.66 -12.59
CA PHE A 360 3.26 7.90 -11.42
C PHE A 360 2.72 7.17 -10.19
N LEU A 361 3.61 6.72 -9.31
CA LEU A 361 3.21 6.12 -8.03
C LEU A 361 2.71 7.21 -7.08
N PRO A 362 1.50 7.10 -6.49
CA PRO A 362 1.05 8.02 -5.46
C PRO A 362 2.03 8.08 -4.27
N ASP A 363 2.45 9.27 -3.88
CA ASP A 363 3.45 9.48 -2.82
C ASP A 363 2.77 9.46 -1.45
N ILE A 364 2.49 8.25 -0.93
CA ILE A 364 1.82 8.04 0.37
C ILE A 364 2.74 7.23 1.30
N LYS A 365 3.71 7.91 1.92
CA LYS A 365 4.79 7.33 2.75
C LYS A 365 4.41 7.16 4.23
N PHE A 366 3.25 6.56 4.48
CA PHE A 366 2.74 6.32 5.84
C PHE A 366 2.62 4.83 6.14
N ASP A 367 2.93 4.44 7.39
CA ASP A 367 2.70 3.07 7.84
C ASP A 367 1.20 2.75 7.99
N ASN A 368 0.88 1.48 8.21
CA ASN A 368 -0.49 0.97 8.22
C ASN A 368 -1.32 1.45 9.43
N ASN A 369 -0.72 2.10 10.43
CA ASN A 369 -1.42 2.67 11.57
C ASN A 369 -1.89 4.10 11.32
N TYR A 370 -1.76 4.63 10.10
CA TYR A 370 -2.28 5.96 9.80
C TYR A 370 -3.45 5.88 8.82
N ARG A 371 -4.49 6.65 9.13
CA ARG A 371 -5.54 7.02 8.19
C ARG A 371 -5.09 8.26 7.46
N ILE A 372 -4.92 8.16 6.15
CA ILE A 372 -4.44 9.24 5.28
C ILE A 372 -5.54 9.64 4.31
N GLU A 373 -5.99 10.88 4.35
CA GLU A 373 -6.82 11.47 3.30
C GLU A 373 -5.91 12.03 2.22
N PHE A 374 -6.10 11.58 0.98
CA PHE A 374 -5.26 11.96 -0.14
C PHE A 374 -6.09 12.30 -1.39
N SER A 375 -5.46 13.02 -2.31
CA SER A 375 -5.89 13.05 -3.70
C SER A 375 -4.69 12.97 -4.63
N ILE A 376 -4.94 12.49 -5.85
CA ILE A 376 -3.96 12.52 -6.93
C ILE A 376 -4.52 13.28 -8.12
N HIS A 377 -3.65 13.98 -8.83
CA HIS A 377 -4.03 14.91 -9.89
C HIS A 377 -3.11 14.72 -11.11
N PRO A 378 -3.65 14.68 -12.35
CA PRO A 378 -2.83 14.61 -13.56
C PRO A 378 -1.88 15.79 -13.68
N ASN A 379 -2.31 16.97 -13.26
CA ASN A 379 -1.46 18.15 -13.17
C ASN A 379 -0.80 18.25 -11.79
N ARG A 380 0.38 18.85 -11.74
CA ARG A 380 1.12 19.09 -10.50
C ARG A 380 0.42 20.15 -9.65
N GLN A 381 0.18 19.83 -8.38
CA GLN A 381 -0.51 20.66 -7.39
C GLN A 381 0.33 20.79 -6.11
N GLY A 382 -0.11 21.65 -5.18
CA GLY A 382 0.48 21.74 -3.86
C GLY A 382 1.78 22.53 -3.78
N VAL A 383 2.29 22.60 -2.55
CA VAL A 383 3.51 23.32 -2.15
C VAL A 383 4.77 22.75 -2.83
N LYS A 384 4.75 21.48 -3.21
CA LYS A 384 5.87 20.80 -3.87
C LYS A 384 5.71 20.66 -5.37
N LYS A 385 4.58 21.11 -5.93
CA LYS A 385 4.23 20.89 -7.34
C LYS A 385 4.38 19.42 -7.73
N GLN A 386 3.73 18.54 -6.99
CA GLN A 386 3.69 17.10 -7.24
C GLN A 386 2.26 16.65 -7.54
N HIS A 387 2.08 15.39 -7.88
CA HIS A 387 0.79 14.86 -8.28
C HIS A 387 -0.06 14.31 -7.13
N THR A 388 0.53 14.05 -5.97
CA THR A 388 -0.19 13.57 -4.77
C THR A 388 -0.32 14.71 -3.77
N ILE A 389 -1.50 14.87 -3.19
CA ILE A 389 -1.79 15.83 -2.12
C ILE A 389 -2.26 15.06 -0.89
N ILE A 390 -1.61 15.30 0.24
CA ILE A 390 -2.07 14.83 1.54
C ILE A 390 -2.95 15.90 2.18
N TRP A 391 -4.19 15.55 2.49
CA TRP A 391 -5.18 16.46 3.07
C TRP A 391 -5.22 16.39 4.59
N GLU A 392 -5.09 15.19 5.13
CA GLU A 392 -5.19 14.92 6.56
C GLU A 392 -4.53 13.59 6.89
N TYR A 393 -3.96 13.48 8.09
CA TYR A 393 -3.45 12.22 8.63
C TYR A 393 -3.88 12.08 10.10
N GLU A 394 -4.21 10.86 10.49
CA GLU A 394 -4.62 10.50 11.85
C GLU A 394 -4.06 9.13 12.22
N TYR A 395 -3.49 9.00 13.42
CA TYR A 395 -2.98 7.71 13.91
C TYR A 395 -4.13 6.85 14.48
N TYR A 396 -4.18 5.60 14.06
CA TYR A 396 -5.12 4.56 14.45
C TYR A 396 -4.35 3.30 14.87
N LYS A 397 -4.47 2.93 16.16
CA LYS A 397 -3.79 1.74 16.68
C LYS A 397 -4.52 0.47 16.21
N LYS A 398 -3.87 -0.31 15.34
CA LYS A 398 -4.33 -1.63 14.83
C LYS A 398 -5.75 -1.59 14.26
N VAL A 399 -5.85 -1.43 12.95
CA VAL A 399 -7.10 -1.57 12.20
C VAL A 399 -7.01 -2.82 11.35
N ASP A 400 -7.90 -3.78 11.60
CA ASP A 400 -8.13 -4.92 10.71
C ASP A 400 -9.39 -4.60 9.90
N TYR A 401 -9.22 -4.34 8.61
CA TYR A 401 -10.29 -3.95 7.71
C TYR A 401 -10.57 -5.06 6.70
N GLN A 402 -11.83 -5.29 6.39
CA GLN A 402 -12.20 -6.37 5.47
C GLN A 402 -11.84 -5.96 4.03
N ARG A 403 -10.90 -6.68 3.44
CA ARG A 403 -10.44 -6.50 2.06
C ARG A 403 -11.45 -7.13 1.11
N LYS A 404 -12.27 -6.33 0.44
CA LYS A 404 -13.17 -6.85 -0.59
C LYS A 404 -13.14 -5.99 -1.83
N ILE A 405 -12.63 -6.57 -2.91
CA ILE A 405 -12.65 -5.97 -4.23
C ILE A 405 -14.08 -6.15 -4.76
N SER A 406 -14.66 -5.09 -5.32
CA SER A 406 -15.98 -5.13 -5.93
C SER A 406 -16.07 -4.18 -7.11
N TRP A 407 -16.55 -4.65 -8.26
CA TRP A 407 -16.87 -3.78 -9.39
C TRP A 407 -18.15 -4.24 -10.13
N PRO A 408 -18.94 -3.34 -10.75
CA PRO A 408 -18.61 -1.95 -11.02
C PRO A 408 -18.65 -1.04 -9.78
N ASN A 409 -17.65 -0.16 -9.68
CA ASN A 409 -17.52 0.96 -8.74
C ASN A 409 -17.29 2.25 -9.55
N ASN A 410 -17.20 3.42 -8.91
CA ASN A 410 -17.08 4.71 -9.59
C ASN A 410 -15.81 4.77 -10.45
N PHE A 411 -14.70 4.20 -9.99
CA PHE A 411 -13.45 4.17 -10.75
C PHE A 411 -13.51 3.19 -11.93
N SER A 412 -14.06 1.99 -11.75
CA SER A 412 -14.22 1.04 -12.86
C SER A 412 -15.19 1.57 -13.93
N ARG A 413 -16.18 2.37 -13.54
CA ARG A 413 -17.10 3.09 -14.45
C ARG A 413 -16.38 4.19 -15.20
N PHE A 414 -15.45 4.87 -14.54
CA PHE A 414 -14.65 5.97 -15.09
C PHE A 414 -13.67 5.51 -16.17
N ILE A 415 -13.00 4.36 -15.96
CA ILE A 415 -12.03 3.82 -16.94
C ILE A 415 -12.61 2.75 -17.86
N GLY A 416 -13.71 2.09 -17.47
CA GLY A 416 -14.34 0.98 -18.19
C GLY A 416 -14.18 -0.36 -17.49
N ASP A 417 -15.25 -1.17 -17.51
CA ASP A 417 -15.34 -2.41 -16.73
C ASP A 417 -14.26 -3.45 -17.08
N LYS A 418 -14.03 -3.67 -18.39
CA LYS A 418 -12.99 -4.59 -18.88
C LYS A 418 -11.58 -4.11 -18.51
N VAL A 419 -11.35 -2.79 -18.57
CA VAL A 419 -10.05 -2.19 -18.19
C VAL A 419 -9.77 -2.48 -16.72
N PHE A 420 -10.74 -2.26 -15.85
CA PHE A 420 -10.59 -2.50 -14.42
C PHE A 420 -10.27 -3.97 -14.12
N GLY A 421 -11.00 -4.92 -14.72
CA GLY A 421 -10.72 -6.35 -14.56
C GLY A 421 -9.30 -6.74 -15.02
N LEU A 422 -8.83 -6.21 -16.15
CA LEU A 422 -7.48 -6.45 -16.64
C LEU A 422 -6.39 -5.83 -15.76
N LEU A 423 -6.61 -4.63 -15.23
CA LEU A 423 -5.71 -3.98 -14.29
C LEU A 423 -5.59 -4.74 -12.96
N ILE A 424 -6.68 -5.34 -12.48
CA ILE A 424 -6.65 -6.25 -11.34
C ILE A 424 -5.77 -7.47 -11.67
N ALA A 425 -5.99 -8.13 -12.81
CA ALA A 425 -5.20 -9.29 -13.20
C ALA A 425 -3.70 -8.98 -13.33
N ASP A 426 -3.35 -7.88 -14.01
CA ASP A 426 -1.96 -7.39 -14.11
C ASP A 426 -1.36 -7.08 -12.73
N SER A 427 -2.16 -6.50 -11.82
CA SER A 427 -1.73 -6.20 -10.46
C SER A 427 -1.43 -7.44 -9.63
N LEU A 428 -2.13 -8.55 -9.91
CA LEU A 428 -1.90 -9.87 -9.32
C LEU A 428 -0.73 -10.64 -9.96
N GLY A 429 -0.05 -10.07 -10.97
CA GLY A 429 1.05 -10.74 -11.67
C GLY A 429 0.60 -11.83 -12.64
N ILE A 430 -0.66 -11.78 -13.10
CA ILE A 430 -1.19 -12.66 -14.13
C ILE A 430 -0.75 -12.15 -15.50
N MET A 431 -0.46 -13.06 -16.43
CA MET A 431 -0.10 -12.71 -17.80
C MET A 431 -1.29 -12.10 -18.52
N VAL A 432 -1.24 -10.78 -18.68
CA VAL A 432 -2.19 -9.99 -19.45
C VAL A 432 -1.45 -9.47 -20.68
N PRO A 433 -1.97 -9.66 -21.92
CA PRO A 433 -1.37 -9.07 -23.10
C PRO A 433 -1.26 -7.57 -22.96
N LYS A 434 -0.17 -6.99 -23.46
CA LYS A 434 0.04 -5.54 -23.43
C LYS A 434 -1.17 -4.83 -24.00
N THR A 435 -1.70 -3.90 -23.21
CA THR A 435 -3.00 -3.28 -23.46
C THR A 435 -2.85 -1.79 -23.31
N THR A 436 -3.09 -1.05 -24.39
CA THR A 436 -3.22 0.40 -24.39
C THR A 436 -4.69 0.78 -24.26
N VAL A 437 -4.99 1.62 -23.28
CA VAL A 437 -6.34 2.13 -23.01
C VAL A 437 -6.47 3.52 -23.60
N ILE A 438 -7.43 3.69 -24.52
CA ILE A 438 -7.80 4.97 -25.12
C ILE A 438 -9.08 5.42 -24.43
N SER A 439 -8.94 6.29 -23.43
CA SER A 439 -10.04 6.69 -22.54
C SER A 439 -10.59 8.07 -22.88
N ARG A 440 -11.80 8.39 -22.41
CA ARG A 440 -12.42 9.72 -22.57
C ARG A 440 -11.86 10.78 -21.64
N LYS A 441 -11.59 10.41 -20.38
CA LYS A 441 -11.31 11.37 -19.29
C LYS A 441 -9.83 11.40 -18.88
N ILE A 442 -9.10 10.31 -19.07
CA ILE A 442 -7.68 10.20 -18.73
C ILE A 442 -6.86 10.12 -20.01
N ALA A 443 -5.63 10.65 -19.97
CA ALA A 443 -4.66 10.41 -21.03
C ALA A 443 -4.47 8.90 -21.28
N PRO A 444 -4.22 8.47 -22.53
CA PRO A 444 -3.99 7.05 -22.81
C PRO A 444 -2.83 6.47 -22.00
N PHE A 445 -3.01 5.25 -21.50
CA PHE A 445 -2.00 4.54 -20.71
C PHE A 445 -1.88 3.08 -21.15
N THR A 446 -0.77 2.43 -20.81
CA THR A 446 -0.48 1.05 -21.24
C THR A 446 0.02 0.21 -20.06
N PHE A 447 -0.41 -1.04 -19.99
CA PHE A 447 0.01 -2.04 -18.98
C PHE A 447 0.04 -3.45 -19.61
N GLY A 448 0.43 -4.48 -18.86
CA GLY A 448 0.56 -5.85 -19.36
C GLY A 448 1.92 -6.15 -20.01
N ILE A 449 2.00 -7.29 -20.68
CA ILE A 449 3.25 -7.89 -21.18
C ILE A 449 3.18 -8.05 -22.70
N ASP A 450 4.25 -7.69 -23.40
CA ASP A 450 4.37 -7.90 -24.84
C ASP A 450 4.22 -9.40 -25.18
N THR A 451 3.35 -9.72 -26.14
CA THR A 451 3.11 -11.11 -26.59
C THR A 451 4.08 -11.54 -27.69
N GLY A 452 4.81 -10.59 -28.27
CA GLY A 452 5.64 -10.78 -29.46
C GLY A 452 4.89 -10.60 -30.78
N LEU A 453 3.56 -10.38 -30.74
CA LEU A 453 2.73 -10.12 -31.91
C LEU A 453 2.47 -8.62 -32.11
N ASN A 454 2.33 -8.21 -33.36
CA ASN A 454 2.06 -6.80 -33.71
C ASN A 454 0.57 -6.52 -33.95
N GLU A 455 -0.19 -7.57 -34.22
CA GLU A 455 -1.64 -7.54 -34.41
C GLU A 455 -2.33 -7.05 -33.13
N LYS A 456 -3.42 -6.29 -33.31
CA LYS A 456 -4.16 -5.66 -32.21
C LYS A 456 -5.62 -6.11 -32.21
N TRP A 457 -6.10 -6.44 -31.03
CA TRP A 457 -7.51 -6.58 -30.72
C TRP A 457 -8.07 -5.26 -30.23
N ILE A 458 -9.05 -4.73 -30.96
CA ILE A 458 -9.77 -3.51 -30.59
C ILE A 458 -11.05 -3.90 -29.85
N ARG A 459 -11.23 -3.39 -28.63
CA ARG A 459 -12.34 -3.78 -27.75
C ARG A 459 -12.97 -2.57 -27.08
N THR A 460 -14.28 -2.43 -27.19
CA THR A 460 -15.03 -1.40 -26.48
C THR A 460 -15.18 -1.76 -25.00
N CYS A 461 -15.02 -0.76 -24.13
CA CYS A 461 -15.19 -0.89 -22.69
C CYS A 461 -16.34 0.00 -22.20
N PRO A 462 -17.54 -0.58 -22.02
CA PRO A 462 -18.65 0.18 -21.48
C PRO A 462 -18.43 0.52 -20.00
N ILE A 463 -19.15 1.55 -19.53
CA ILE A 463 -19.19 1.97 -18.12
C ILE A 463 -19.69 0.82 -17.22
N LYS A 464 -20.58 -0.04 -17.75
CA LYS A 464 -21.07 -1.25 -17.10
C LYS A 464 -21.07 -2.39 -18.11
N LYS A 465 -20.71 -3.60 -17.68
CA LYS A 465 -20.73 -4.80 -18.52
C LYS A 465 -22.08 -5.01 -19.20
N GLU A 466 -22.06 -5.07 -20.53
CA GLU A 466 -23.19 -5.49 -21.39
C GLU A 466 -22.66 -6.59 -22.34
N PRO A 467 -22.80 -7.89 -21.97
CA PRO A 467 -22.16 -9.01 -22.68
C PRO A 467 -22.57 -9.04 -24.15
N GLY A 468 -21.61 -9.13 -25.09
CA GLY A 468 -21.85 -9.29 -26.52
C GLY A 468 -22.70 -8.19 -27.19
N LYS A 469 -22.72 -6.96 -26.65
CA LYS A 469 -23.47 -5.84 -27.24
C LYS A 469 -22.59 -4.94 -28.11
N PHE A 470 -21.40 -4.63 -27.61
CA PHE A 470 -20.49 -3.67 -28.22
C PHE A 470 -19.34 -4.36 -28.96
N TYR A 471 -18.74 -3.63 -29.90
CA TYR A 471 -17.73 -4.14 -30.82
C TYR A 471 -16.50 -4.77 -30.13
N THR A 472 -16.02 -5.87 -30.72
CA THR A 472 -14.73 -6.49 -30.43
C THR A 472 -14.23 -7.15 -31.71
N GLY A 473 -12.98 -6.87 -32.12
CA GLY A 473 -12.42 -7.40 -33.35
C GLY A 473 -10.90 -7.39 -33.37
N SER A 474 -10.30 -8.22 -34.24
CA SER A 474 -8.86 -8.47 -34.33
C SER A 474 -8.11 -7.54 -35.31
N ASN A 475 -8.76 -6.50 -35.81
CA ASN A 475 -8.19 -5.55 -36.76
C ASN A 475 -8.13 -4.16 -36.14
N TRP A 476 -7.08 -3.40 -36.48
CA TRP A 476 -7.02 -1.98 -36.16
C TRP A 476 -8.17 -1.24 -36.85
N ILE A 477 -8.90 -0.44 -36.06
CA ILE A 477 -9.94 0.47 -36.51
C ILE A 477 -9.71 1.81 -35.81
N ASP A 478 -10.13 2.90 -36.44
CA ASP A 478 -10.11 4.22 -35.82
C ASP A 478 -10.89 4.20 -34.48
N PRO A 479 -10.20 4.31 -33.34
CA PRO A 479 -10.84 4.21 -32.04
C PRO A 479 -11.79 5.39 -31.78
N PHE A 480 -11.51 6.57 -32.32
CA PHE A 480 -12.36 7.75 -32.07
C PHE A 480 -13.70 7.62 -32.79
N LYS A 481 -13.67 7.16 -34.04
CA LYS A 481 -14.89 6.86 -34.81
C LYS A 481 -15.67 5.72 -34.17
N LEU A 482 -14.99 4.63 -33.80
CA LEU A 482 -15.63 3.48 -33.15
C LEU A 482 -16.34 3.90 -31.85
N MET A 483 -15.71 4.78 -31.05
CA MET A 483 -16.29 5.24 -29.79
C MET A 483 -17.64 5.94 -29.99
N ILE A 484 -17.76 6.78 -31.02
CA ILE A 484 -18.99 7.50 -31.36
C ILE A 484 -20.08 6.53 -31.86
N GLU A 485 -19.71 5.60 -32.74
CA GLU A 485 -20.64 4.62 -33.31
C GLU A 485 -21.22 3.67 -32.25
N GLU A 486 -20.38 3.22 -31.32
CA GLU A 486 -20.79 2.29 -30.26
C GLU A 486 -21.57 3.00 -29.15
N GLU A 487 -21.30 4.28 -28.92
CA GLU A 487 -22.07 5.11 -27.99
C GLU A 487 -23.53 5.27 -28.45
N ALA A 488 -23.76 5.41 -29.76
CA ALA A 488 -25.10 5.48 -30.34
C ALA A 488 -25.97 4.22 -30.11
N LYS A 489 -25.37 3.09 -29.71
CA LYS A 489 -26.10 1.86 -29.31
C LYS A 489 -26.60 1.91 -27.86
N GLY A 490 -26.24 2.95 -27.12
CA GLY A 490 -26.71 3.22 -25.76
C GLY A 490 -28.14 3.75 -25.71
N LEU A 491 -28.59 4.14 -24.52
CA LEU A 491 -29.78 4.96 -24.37
C LEU A 491 -29.40 6.41 -24.74
N ASN A 492 -30.27 7.10 -25.49
CA ASN A 492 -30.01 8.47 -25.95
C ASN A 492 -29.62 9.40 -24.77
N ASP A 493 -28.63 10.26 -25.02
CA ASP A 493 -28.10 11.31 -24.14
C ASP A 493 -27.22 10.88 -22.95
N GLN A 494 -26.82 9.60 -22.85
CA GLN A 494 -25.88 9.15 -21.81
C GLN A 494 -24.62 8.51 -22.38
N ILE A 495 -23.46 8.95 -21.90
CA ILE A 495 -22.18 8.28 -22.16
C ILE A 495 -22.27 6.87 -21.58
N ASN A 496 -22.06 5.86 -22.42
CA ASN A 496 -22.09 4.44 -22.04
C ASN A 496 -20.75 3.73 -22.34
N ILE A 497 -19.87 4.33 -23.15
CA ILE A 497 -18.52 3.83 -23.45
C ILE A 497 -17.47 4.68 -22.72
N ALA A 498 -16.76 4.08 -21.78
CA ALA A 498 -15.71 4.76 -21.00
C ALA A 498 -14.38 4.85 -21.77
N SER A 499 -14.04 3.78 -22.50
CA SER A 499 -12.77 3.65 -23.21
C SER A 499 -12.81 2.59 -24.30
N ILE A 500 -11.75 2.56 -25.11
CA ILE A 500 -11.42 1.51 -26.07
C ILE A 500 -10.07 0.93 -25.73
N LEU A 501 -9.93 -0.39 -25.82
CA LEU A 501 -8.66 -1.09 -25.71
C LEU A 501 -8.06 -1.33 -27.08
N SER A 502 -6.76 -1.11 -27.18
CA SER A 502 -5.88 -1.74 -28.16
C SER A 502 -5.02 -2.74 -27.41
N GLN A 503 -5.38 -4.02 -27.49
CA GLN A 503 -4.73 -5.13 -26.79
C GLN A 503 -3.92 -5.96 -27.78
N ASP A 504 -2.69 -6.32 -27.42
CA ASP A 504 -1.85 -7.18 -28.24
C ASP A 504 -2.54 -8.52 -28.48
N ALA A 505 -2.46 -9.01 -29.72
CA ALA A 505 -2.92 -10.35 -30.04
C ALA A 505 -2.06 -11.40 -29.33
N VAL A 506 -2.68 -12.55 -29.08
CA VAL A 506 -2.01 -13.77 -28.62
C VAL A 506 -2.24 -14.82 -29.68
N GLU A 507 -1.21 -15.60 -30.02
CA GLU A 507 -1.34 -16.74 -30.92
C GLU A 507 -2.34 -17.72 -30.28
N ALA A 508 -3.53 -17.91 -30.84
CA ALA A 508 -4.58 -18.66 -30.17
C ALA A 508 -4.56 -20.12 -30.64
N VAL A 509 -3.74 -20.98 -30.02
CA VAL A 509 -3.83 -22.43 -30.27
C VAL A 509 -5.15 -22.96 -29.73
N TYR A 510 -5.49 -22.56 -28.50
CA TYR A 510 -6.81 -22.74 -27.91
C TYR A 510 -7.23 -21.45 -27.20
N SER A 511 -8.53 -21.22 -27.10
CA SER A 511 -9.07 -20.12 -26.31
C SER A 511 -10.41 -20.53 -25.72
N GLY A 512 -10.83 -19.81 -24.68
CA GLY A 512 -12.06 -20.16 -23.99
C GLY A 512 -12.35 -19.27 -22.81
N ALA A 513 -13.22 -19.78 -21.96
CA ALA A 513 -13.58 -19.11 -20.72
C ALA A 513 -13.62 -20.10 -19.56
N SER A 514 -13.47 -19.58 -18.35
CA SER A 514 -13.50 -20.35 -17.13
C SER A 514 -14.21 -19.61 -16.01
N PHE A 515 -14.88 -20.36 -15.14
CA PHE A 515 -15.28 -19.89 -13.82
C PHE A 515 -14.28 -20.38 -12.78
N VAL A 516 -13.88 -19.45 -11.92
CA VAL A 516 -12.99 -19.72 -10.79
C VAL A 516 -13.77 -19.46 -9.51
N THR A 517 -13.94 -20.50 -8.71
CA THR A 517 -14.67 -20.43 -7.43
C THR A 517 -13.74 -20.53 -6.23
N GLU A 518 -14.25 -20.70 -5.01
CA GLU A 518 -13.40 -20.94 -3.82
C GLU A 518 -12.62 -22.26 -3.91
N TYR A 519 -13.21 -23.28 -4.55
CA TYR A 519 -12.65 -24.63 -4.61
C TYR A 519 -12.59 -25.14 -6.04
N GLU A 520 -11.53 -25.88 -6.40
CA GLU A 520 -11.32 -26.37 -7.77
C GLU A 520 -12.49 -27.21 -8.31
N VAL A 521 -13.20 -27.95 -7.45
CA VAL A 521 -14.38 -28.74 -7.83
C VAL A 521 -15.54 -27.89 -8.39
N GLY A 522 -15.57 -26.60 -8.04
CA GLY A 522 -16.57 -25.66 -8.54
C GLY A 522 -16.14 -24.97 -9.83
N ASP A 523 -14.91 -25.16 -10.31
CA ASP A 523 -14.47 -24.54 -11.55
C ASP A 523 -15.19 -25.13 -12.78
N LEU A 524 -15.31 -24.31 -13.81
CA LEU A 524 -15.75 -24.73 -15.14
C LEU A 524 -14.72 -24.23 -16.14
N ILE A 525 -14.27 -25.08 -17.06
CA ILE A 525 -13.33 -24.71 -18.13
C ILE A 525 -13.95 -25.16 -19.46
N GLU A 526 -14.21 -24.21 -20.35
CA GLU A 526 -14.75 -24.45 -21.68
C GLU A 526 -13.91 -23.70 -22.71
N GLY A 527 -13.81 -24.22 -23.93
CA GLY A 527 -13.03 -23.55 -24.98
C GLY A 527 -13.15 -24.21 -26.34
N VAL A 528 -12.39 -23.66 -27.28
CA VAL A 528 -12.33 -24.04 -28.69
C VAL A 528 -10.90 -23.99 -29.22
N ILE A 529 -10.65 -24.71 -30.32
CA ILE A 529 -9.42 -24.54 -31.11
C ILE A 529 -9.44 -23.17 -31.79
N GLY A 530 -8.32 -22.45 -31.80
CA GLY A 530 -8.23 -21.14 -32.45
C GLY A 530 -8.77 -20.00 -31.58
N ASN A 531 -9.16 -18.90 -32.25
CA ASN A 531 -9.79 -17.73 -31.63
C ASN A 531 -11.19 -18.04 -31.06
N GLY A 532 -11.52 -17.36 -29.96
CA GLY A 532 -12.70 -17.64 -29.13
C GLY A 532 -13.88 -16.69 -29.34
N ASP A 533 -13.74 -15.68 -30.18
CA ASP A 533 -14.78 -14.67 -30.46
C ASP A 533 -16.10 -15.30 -30.90
N LYS A 534 -16.06 -16.24 -31.86
CA LYS A 534 -17.24 -16.99 -32.33
C LYS A 534 -17.84 -17.91 -31.27
N PHE A 535 -17.01 -18.47 -30.40
CA PHE A 535 -17.47 -19.27 -29.27
C PHE A 535 -18.25 -18.40 -28.26
N MET A 536 -17.76 -17.20 -27.96
CA MET A 536 -18.40 -16.30 -27.00
C MET A 536 -19.79 -15.84 -27.45
N VAL A 537 -20.02 -15.68 -28.76
CA VAL A 537 -21.32 -15.30 -29.34
C VAL A 537 -22.19 -16.49 -29.77
N GLY A 538 -21.77 -17.73 -29.52
CA GLY A 538 -22.56 -18.93 -29.81
C GLY A 538 -22.61 -19.34 -31.29
N GLU A 539 -21.71 -18.82 -32.12
CA GLU A 539 -21.57 -19.22 -33.54
C GLU A 539 -20.67 -20.45 -33.72
N LYS A 540 -19.92 -20.84 -32.68
CA LYS A 540 -19.06 -22.02 -32.67
C LYS A 540 -19.28 -22.82 -31.39
N ASP A 541 -19.50 -24.12 -31.56
CA ASP A 541 -19.66 -25.07 -30.45
C ASP A 541 -18.38 -25.24 -29.64
N LYS A 542 -18.54 -25.64 -28.38
CA LYS A 542 -17.41 -26.00 -27.52
C LYS A 542 -16.67 -27.22 -28.08
N SER A 543 -15.35 -27.22 -27.96
CA SER A 543 -14.49 -28.34 -28.36
C SER A 543 -14.05 -29.16 -27.15
N GLU A 544 -13.75 -30.43 -27.35
CA GLU A 544 -12.99 -31.20 -26.35
C GLU A 544 -11.56 -30.64 -26.25
N LEU A 545 -11.19 -30.18 -25.05
CA LEU A 545 -9.88 -29.59 -24.80
C LEU A 545 -8.86 -30.68 -24.43
N PRO A 546 -7.63 -30.64 -24.98
CA PRO A 546 -6.56 -31.52 -24.55
C PRO A 546 -6.25 -31.35 -23.06
N LYS A 547 -5.84 -32.44 -22.41
CA LYS A 547 -5.49 -32.44 -20.97
C LYS A 547 -4.44 -31.38 -20.63
N GLU A 548 -3.45 -31.20 -21.48
CA GLU A 548 -2.40 -30.18 -21.30
C GLU A 548 -2.96 -28.76 -21.19
N VAL A 549 -3.93 -28.41 -22.05
CA VAL A 549 -4.60 -27.10 -22.03
C VAL A 549 -5.41 -26.94 -20.75
N ILE A 550 -6.17 -27.97 -20.36
CA ILE A 550 -6.96 -27.95 -19.12
C ILE A 550 -6.03 -27.77 -17.90
N ASP A 551 -4.94 -28.50 -17.83
CA ASP A 551 -3.97 -28.41 -16.73
C ASP A 551 -3.29 -27.02 -16.70
N ALA A 552 -3.03 -26.42 -17.86
CA ALA A 552 -2.49 -25.05 -17.95
C ALA A 552 -3.51 -24.00 -17.45
N VAL A 553 -4.77 -24.11 -17.85
CA VAL A 553 -5.84 -23.20 -17.38
C VAL A 553 -6.11 -23.38 -15.89
N LYS A 554 -6.07 -24.62 -15.37
CA LYS A 554 -6.15 -24.88 -13.92
C LYS A 554 -5.05 -24.18 -13.13
N LYS A 555 -3.82 -24.14 -13.66
CA LYS A 555 -2.73 -23.37 -13.03
C LYS A 555 -3.04 -21.87 -12.97
N LEU A 556 -3.60 -21.30 -14.05
CA LEU A 556 -4.08 -19.91 -14.05
C LEU A 556 -5.19 -19.71 -12.99
N ASN A 557 -6.20 -20.57 -12.98
CA ASN A 557 -7.30 -20.50 -12.02
C ASN A 557 -6.80 -20.57 -10.58
N ASN A 558 -5.84 -21.45 -10.28
CA ASN A 558 -5.26 -21.57 -8.94
C ASN A 558 -4.46 -20.33 -8.53
N LYS A 559 -3.78 -19.64 -9.45
CA LYS A 559 -3.16 -18.34 -9.16
C LYS A 559 -4.19 -17.28 -8.76
N ILE A 560 -5.32 -17.24 -9.47
CA ILE A 560 -6.43 -16.32 -9.18
C ILE A 560 -7.07 -16.68 -7.83
N ARG A 561 -7.29 -17.96 -7.57
CA ARG A 561 -7.97 -18.48 -6.36
C ARG A 561 -7.27 -18.13 -5.06
N ILE A 562 -5.94 -17.93 -5.07
CA ILE A 562 -5.20 -17.44 -3.90
C ILE A 562 -5.81 -16.14 -3.34
N TYR A 563 -6.40 -15.32 -4.22
CA TYR A 563 -7.03 -14.04 -3.90
C TYR A 563 -8.56 -14.13 -3.80
N HIS A 564 -9.13 -15.33 -3.65
CA HIS A 564 -10.58 -15.52 -3.59
C HIS A 564 -11.22 -14.75 -2.44
N LYS A 565 -10.55 -14.66 -1.29
CA LYS A 565 -11.03 -13.91 -0.13
C LYS A 565 -11.31 -12.44 -0.47
N GLU A 566 -10.47 -11.83 -1.31
CA GLU A 566 -10.60 -10.45 -1.77
C GLU A 566 -11.49 -10.31 -3.02
N LEU A 567 -11.35 -11.20 -4.01
CA LEU A 567 -12.01 -11.09 -5.32
C LEU A 567 -13.42 -11.70 -5.37
N GLY A 568 -13.67 -12.74 -4.59
CA GLY A 568 -14.78 -13.66 -4.76
C GLY A 568 -14.67 -14.52 -6.03
N ASP A 569 -15.80 -15.08 -6.45
CA ASP A 569 -15.89 -15.87 -7.68
C ASP A 569 -15.73 -14.97 -8.92
N VAL A 570 -15.01 -15.45 -9.92
CA VAL A 570 -14.72 -14.69 -11.14
C VAL A 570 -14.90 -15.52 -12.41
N SER A 571 -15.21 -14.83 -13.51
CA SER A 571 -15.08 -15.39 -14.85
C SER A 571 -13.86 -14.84 -15.57
N VAL A 572 -13.17 -15.74 -16.25
CA VAL A 572 -11.92 -15.48 -16.95
C VAL A 572 -12.12 -15.86 -18.41
N GLU A 573 -11.81 -14.96 -19.33
CA GLU A 573 -11.58 -15.31 -20.73
C GLU A 573 -10.07 -15.49 -20.92
N TRP A 574 -9.66 -16.61 -21.53
CA TRP A 574 -8.27 -17.04 -21.63
C TRP A 574 -7.88 -17.47 -23.04
N VAL A 575 -6.60 -17.33 -23.36
CA VAL A 575 -5.97 -17.80 -24.60
C VAL A 575 -4.71 -18.60 -24.25
N PHE A 576 -4.58 -19.80 -24.80
CA PHE A 576 -3.39 -20.64 -24.69
C PHE A 576 -2.59 -20.57 -25.99
N ASP A 577 -1.33 -20.15 -25.90
CA ASP A 577 -0.46 -19.90 -27.05
C ASP A 577 0.37 -21.10 -27.51
N GLY A 578 0.10 -22.27 -26.93
CA GLY A 578 0.91 -23.47 -27.12
C GLY A 578 1.94 -23.68 -26.00
N LYS A 579 2.13 -22.68 -25.14
CA LYS A 579 3.07 -22.75 -24.01
C LYS A 579 2.47 -22.20 -22.71
N ASP A 580 1.95 -20.97 -22.75
CA ASP A 580 1.48 -20.21 -21.61
C ASP A 580 -0.01 -19.82 -21.80
N VAL A 581 -0.70 -19.55 -20.68
CA VAL A 581 -2.11 -19.09 -20.70
C VAL A 581 -2.15 -17.60 -20.38
N TRP A 582 -2.72 -16.84 -21.31
CA TRP A 582 -2.93 -15.41 -21.21
C TRP A 582 -4.37 -15.12 -20.77
N LEU A 583 -4.51 -14.24 -19.77
CA LEU A 583 -5.81 -13.72 -19.37
C LEU A 583 -6.15 -12.52 -20.26
N VAL A 584 -7.22 -12.64 -21.03
CA VAL A 584 -7.70 -11.58 -21.93
C VAL A 584 -8.92 -10.86 -21.38
N GLN A 585 -9.65 -11.41 -20.43
CA GLN A 585 -10.69 -10.67 -19.69
C GLN A 585 -10.91 -11.28 -18.30
N LEU A 586 -11.17 -10.43 -17.30
CA LEU A 586 -11.56 -10.84 -15.95
C LEU A 586 -12.84 -10.10 -15.55
N ASN A 587 -13.84 -10.82 -15.04
CA ASN A 587 -15.06 -10.22 -14.49
C ASN A 587 -15.42 -10.86 -13.15
N GLN A 588 -16.05 -10.09 -12.26
CA GLN A 588 -16.66 -10.66 -11.07
C GLN A 588 -17.99 -11.36 -11.37
N LEU A 589 -18.19 -12.51 -10.73
CA LEU A 589 -19.45 -13.23 -10.74
C LEU A 589 -20.32 -12.76 -9.56
N LYS A 590 -21.54 -12.27 -9.84
CA LYS A 590 -22.45 -11.73 -8.81
C LYS A 590 -23.72 -12.56 -8.64
N GLY A 591 -24.06 -12.93 -7.39
CA GLY A 591 -25.38 -13.46 -6.98
C GLY A 591 -25.31 -14.54 -5.89
N GLN A 592 -26.33 -14.62 -5.02
CA GLN A 592 -26.36 -15.52 -3.84
C GLN A 592 -26.64 -17.01 -4.16
N ASN A 593 -27.16 -17.33 -5.36
CA ASN A 593 -27.61 -18.69 -5.74
C ASN A 593 -26.73 -19.35 -6.81
N LYS A 594 -25.51 -18.87 -7.05
CA LYS A 594 -24.84 -19.10 -8.33
C LYS A 594 -23.60 -19.99 -8.18
N TYR A 595 -23.45 -20.91 -9.12
CA TYR A 595 -22.29 -21.80 -9.33
C TYR A 595 -22.23 -23.06 -8.45
N LYS A 596 -23.33 -23.81 -8.35
CA LYS A 596 -23.22 -25.26 -8.15
C LYS A 596 -23.05 -25.94 -9.51
N ASN A 597 -21.82 -25.96 -10.01
CA ASN A 597 -21.46 -26.60 -11.29
C ASN A 597 -21.53 -28.14 -11.25
N SER A 598 -22.19 -28.73 -10.24
CA SER A 598 -22.45 -30.17 -10.20
C SER A 598 -23.35 -30.64 -11.36
N GLU A 599 -24.06 -29.72 -12.02
CA GLU A 599 -24.91 -30.00 -13.17
C GLU A 599 -24.56 -29.06 -14.35
N SER A 600 -23.87 -29.60 -15.37
CA SER A 600 -23.35 -28.85 -16.54
C SER A 600 -24.42 -28.16 -17.39
N ASN A 601 -25.70 -28.46 -17.16
CA ASN A 601 -26.83 -28.00 -17.98
C ASN A 601 -27.63 -26.88 -17.31
N ILE A 602 -27.28 -26.45 -16.08
CA ILE A 602 -27.96 -25.33 -15.41
C ILE A 602 -27.12 -24.07 -15.54
N ILE A 603 -27.71 -23.00 -16.09
CA ILE A 603 -27.07 -21.68 -16.23
C ILE A 603 -27.38 -20.80 -15.02
N VAL A 604 -28.65 -20.80 -14.56
CA VAL A 604 -29.12 -20.07 -13.39
C VAL A 604 -30.12 -20.94 -12.63
N HIS A 605 -29.85 -21.24 -11.37
CA HIS A 605 -30.75 -22.02 -10.53
C HIS A 605 -32.04 -21.26 -10.21
N GLY A 606 -33.17 -21.97 -10.19
CA GLY A 606 -34.46 -21.49 -9.71
C GLY A 606 -35.59 -22.46 -10.02
N ASN A 607 -36.77 -22.19 -9.46
CA ASN A 607 -37.98 -23.02 -9.62
C ASN A 607 -39.09 -22.23 -10.34
N PRO A 608 -38.93 -21.93 -11.65
CA PRO A 608 -39.95 -21.20 -12.40
C PRO A 608 -41.21 -22.05 -12.57
N SER A 609 -42.34 -21.40 -12.82
CA SER A 609 -43.61 -22.10 -13.10
C SER A 609 -43.56 -22.94 -14.38
N HIS A 610 -42.83 -22.46 -15.39
CA HIS A 610 -42.52 -23.17 -16.63
C HIS A 610 -41.31 -22.50 -17.32
N TYR A 611 -40.78 -23.15 -18.36
CA TYR A 611 -39.68 -22.65 -19.17
C TYR A 611 -40.16 -22.27 -20.58
N GLU A 612 -39.68 -21.14 -21.09
CA GLU A 612 -39.87 -20.75 -22.49
C GLU A 612 -38.60 -21.01 -23.30
N LYS A 613 -38.78 -21.57 -24.50
CA LYS A 613 -37.67 -21.91 -25.40
C LYS A 613 -37.09 -20.67 -26.07
N VAL A 614 -35.76 -20.61 -26.10
CA VAL A 614 -34.98 -19.62 -26.87
C VAL A 614 -33.90 -20.37 -27.61
N PHE A 615 -33.77 -20.15 -28.93
CA PHE A 615 -32.75 -20.82 -29.73
C PHE A 615 -31.51 -19.94 -29.86
N VAL A 616 -30.33 -20.55 -29.70
CA VAL A 616 -29.04 -19.84 -29.84
C VAL A 616 -28.88 -19.21 -31.23
N LYS A 617 -29.35 -19.91 -32.27
CA LYS A 617 -29.30 -19.44 -33.67
C LYS A 617 -30.05 -18.13 -33.92
N ASP A 618 -30.98 -17.75 -33.04
CA ASP A 618 -31.72 -16.48 -33.14
C ASP A 618 -30.87 -15.28 -32.63
N GLY A 619 -29.69 -15.56 -32.06
CA GLY A 619 -28.71 -14.56 -31.64
C GLY A 619 -29.01 -13.87 -30.30
N LEU A 620 -28.00 -13.17 -29.78
CA LEU A 620 -28.05 -12.51 -28.46
C LEU A 620 -29.14 -11.42 -28.36
N ASN A 621 -29.48 -10.75 -29.46
CA ASN A 621 -30.53 -9.71 -29.46
C ASN A 621 -31.92 -10.31 -29.22
N SER A 622 -32.20 -11.48 -29.80
CA SER A 622 -33.45 -12.21 -29.52
C SER A 622 -33.56 -12.56 -28.04
N LEU A 623 -32.47 -13.06 -27.44
CA LEU A 623 -32.42 -13.35 -26.01
C LEU A 623 -32.65 -12.09 -25.16
N ARG A 624 -32.03 -10.94 -25.48
CA ARG A 624 -32.24 -9.69 -24.73
C ARG A 624 -33.71 -9.28 -24.73
N ASN A 625 -34.34 -9.27 -25.90
CA ASN A 625 -35.77 -8.94 -26.01
C ASN A 625 -36.62 -9.91 -25.18
N LYS A 626 -36.28 -11.20 -25.17
CA LYS A 626 -36.98 -12.21 -24.39
C LYS A 626 -36.82 -12.00 -22.88
N ILE A 627 -35.61 -11.71 -22.42
CA ILE A 627 -35.30 -11.38 -21.03
C ILE A 627 -36.14 -10.19 -20.57
N ASP A 628 -36.21 -9.12 -21.37
CA ASP A 628 -36.99 -7.92 -21.03
C ASP A 628 -38.48 -8.21 -20.91
N LEU A 629 -39.02 -9.08 -21.77
CA LEU A 629 -40.41 -9.54 -21.70
C LEU A 629 -40.71 -10.42 -20.48
N LEU A 630 -39.74 -11.17 -19.98
CA LEU A 630 -39.89 -12.13 -18.87
C LEU A 630 -39.54 -11.53 -17.50
N LYS A 631 -38.90 -10.36 -17.48
CA LYS A 631 -38.46 -9.70 -16.25
C LYS A 631 -39.61 -9.51 -15.26
N GLY A 632 -39.42 -9.99 -14.03
CA GLY A 632 -40.43 -9.92 -12.96
C GLY A 632 -41.53 -10.99 -13.02
N LYS A 633 -41.51 -11.90 -14.01
CA LYS A 633 -42.42 -13.04 -14.12
C LYS A 633 -41.78 -14.30 -13.53
N ASN A 634 -42.59 -15.22 -13.03
CA ASN A 634 -42.12 -16.53 -12.53
C ASN A 634 -41.92 -17.54 -13.67
N ILE A 635 -41.14 -17.16 -14.69
CA ILE A 635 -40.93 -17.92 -15.93
C ILE A 635 -39.42 -18.06 -16.15
N GLY A 636 -38.97 -19.26 -16.51
CA GLY A 636 -37.57 -19.55 -16.81
C GLY A 636 -37.30 -19.61 -18.30
N ILE A 637 -36.03 -19.73 -18.68
CA ILE A 637 -35.58 -19.86 -20.07
C ILE A 637 -34.94 -21.22 -20.30
N GLU A 638 -35.44 -21.95 -21.29
CA GLU A 638 -34.80 -23.16 -21.83
C GLU A 638 -34.02 -22.75 -23.08
N LEU A 639 -32.70 -22.68 -22.95
CA LEU A 639 -31.80 -22.27 -24.03
C LEU A 639 -31.41 -23.49 -24.86
N ILE A 640 -31.80 -23.48 -26.14
CA ILE A 640 -31.63 -24.59 -27.07
C ILE A 640 -30.45 -24.32 -28.01
N GLY A 641 -29.40 -25.15 -27.91
CA GLY A 641 -28.18 -25.06 -28.72
C GLY A 641 -26.96 -25.68 -28.04
N ASN A 642 -25.86 -25.86 -28.79
CA ASN A 642 -24.65 -26.52 -28.32
C ASN A 642 -23.53 -25.54 -27.91
N ILE A 643 -23.85 -24.62 -26.98
CA ILE A 643 -22.92 -23.58 -26.52
C ILE A 643 -22.39 -23.84 -25.12
N GLY A 644 -21.27 -23.19 -24.78
CA GLY A 644 -20.76 -23.19 -23.41
C GLY A 644 -21.62 -22.36 -22.45
N VAL A 645 -21.72 -22.81 -21.20
CA VAL A 645 -22.35 -22.05 -20.09
C VAL A 645 -21.58 -20.76 -19.81
N THR A 646 -20.28 -20.71 -20.14
CA THR A 646 -19.42 -19.52 -20.01
C THR A 646 -19.60 -18.48 -21.13
N SER A 647 -20.43 -18.74 -22.14
CA SER A 647 -20.67 -17.81 -23.26
C SER A 647 -21.42 -16.53 -22.86
N HIS A 648 -21.53 -15.56 -23.79
CA HIS A 648 -22.30 -14.34 -23.56
C HIS A 648 -23.80 -14.58 -23.36
N PHE A 649 -24.37 -15.67 -23.89
CA PHE A 649 -25.74 -16.07 -23.59
C PHE A 649 -25.90 -16.40 -22.10
N GLY A 650 -24.97 -17.20 -21.56
CA GLY A 650 -24.95 -17.53 -20.14
C GLY A 650 -24.78 -16.28 -19.27
N ASP A 651 -23.91 -15.36 -19.68
CA ASP A 651 -23.68 -14.10 -18.96
C ASP A 651 -24.94 -13.22 -18.90
N LEU A 652 -25.67 -13.08 -20.01
CA LEU A 652 -26.91 -12.30 -20.05
C LEU A 652 -27.98 -12.87 -19.11
N LEU A 653 -28.14 -14.19 -19.09
CA LEU A 653 -29.09 -14.88 -18.21
C LEU A 653 -28.71 -14.70 -16.73
N ARG A 654 -27.42 -14.86 -16.41
CA ARG A 654 -26.89 -14.66 -15.05
C ARG A 654 -27.06 -13.22 -14.57
N LEU A 655 -26.77 -12.23 -15.43
CA LEU A 655 -26.94 -10.81 -15.09
C LEU A 655 -28.40 -10.44 -14.85
N SER A 656 -29.31 -11.05 -15.60
CA SER A 656 -30.75 -10.83 -15.50
C SER A 656 -31.41 -11.62 -14.36
N ASN A 657 -30.69 -12.59 -13.78
CA ASN A 657 -31.15 -13.44 -12.68
C ASN A 657 -32.45 -14.21 -12.99
N ILE A 658 -32.60 -14.67 -14.24
CA ILE A 658 -33.72 -15.49 -14.69
C ILE A 658 -33.32 -16.97 -14.63
N PRO A 659 -34.09 -17.86 -13.99
CA PRO A 659 -33.79 -19.30 -13.96
C PRO A 659 -33.66 -19.86 -15.38
N ALA A 660 -32.57 -20.58 -15.64
CA ALA A 660 -32.26 -21.02 -16.99
C ALA A 660 -31.49 -22.34 -17.05
N ILE A 661 -31.85 -23.16 -18.05
CA ILE A 661 -31.23 -24.45 -18.35
C ILE A 661 -30.80 -24.50 -19.82
N LEU A 662 -29.74 -25.24 -20.11
CA LEU A 662 -29.21 -25.51 -21.44
C LEU A 662 -29.65 -26.90 -21.91
N LYS A 663 -30.13 -26.99 -23.16
CA LYS A 663 -30.36 -28.27 -23.85
C LYS A 663 -29.75 -28.25 -25.23
N SER A 664 -29.23 -29.40 -25.65
CA SER A 664 -28.77 -29.61 -27.03
C SER A 664 -29.93 -29.46 -28.02
N GLU A 665 -29.63 -28.96 -29.22
CA GLU A 665 -30.49 -29.21 -30.38
C GLU A 665 -30.40 -30.72 -30.70
N ASP A 666 -31.54 -31.41 -30.72
CA ASP A 666 -31.64 -32.80 -31.17
C ASP A 666 -31.30 -32.94 -32.66
#